data_AF-A0A7K3ZKD8-F1
#
_entry.id   AF-A0A7K3ZKD8-F1
#
_cell.length_a   1.000
_cell.length_b   1.000
_cell.length_c   1.000
_cell.angle_alpha   90.00
_cell.angle_beta   90.00
_cell.angle_gamma   90.00
#
_symmetry.space_group_name_H-M   'P 1'
#
loop_
_entity.id
_entity.type
_entity.pdbx_description
1 polymer ?
#
loop_
_entity_poly.entity_id
_entity_poly.type
_entity_poly.pdbx_seq_one_letter_code
_entity_poly.pdbx_strand_id
1 'polypeptide(L)'
;MRQAGSRAAVLLVLSVLVFSSAGAAGVGSSGDPGDSDMVLFDYGDGSTVWTEAQIRAGDTVDTMLRRTAASSGVGYASSEGTITVDGITSSTIGGSSEGGSFVDSGTTGVTVSCGWRVYLWSEASGSWSEAGSIYGECTPGSYALGFYPEGITPVETPDCQDSWVMVRGDSAQSGAQTVGERSEEEAAVKWTDTRGGVSGVCSAVLSAQDRVFVKFGTSSGMSSQSTVAALRCYTMDGELQWSFEFPGILYFETSTPLIVGDSIYVPSGCGYVFKIPWKVGPGEDNENVTTFGGAPYNSLDIESGEGSIPLDTGAELTGTTYSTGPASPVYSSGGVYLMSSNGMVYCFDTDLNLVWSYQLGGHTYYLSPTVTDGYVFCGALDGCLYVLDGSSGDLVDMDKVYTRTIRDKEYGLVSAPSVISNGSGLILMFSVSDGRGMNSLVGGVSIYTFEGGSLERRYLNTEDFGIVSNYMVAVSNEGFEGAYFAASGGLYRISSAGSASLMNGSIEEVHAAPVLVDGERIYLAAYGSRSENYVSDLEGNILSVFERPSNVDNYNMSPVTVIGSWTFVGNDSGMYAIYGSFPESVPGGGFPLWILAAAVALIVAGLYLAMKYVLRIECPLGFIRQNLRAYTHPGEGSHNAKSKRRLVLVLAAGSAIAFGIFTASLSVGSTAVFSFTDTYSILFSAISKGGQDLTEPEILVYYSRLPRTMAAFAVGIGLSVAGAVYQAIIRNPLVDPYIMGVSSGAGTAAIAVIAFDFTFFGIFAPNDMYLTAFAAIAGGLIAFFATMFIAERAGGSSVNYVLAGVVVGLAFSAVQTLMLSMAGHQVTGALSWLFGSFSNISWSQVWVVLVPALFLSLVPLVWAKELNLVLLGEDQAMQMGLNVRRFNRFMLILASVLTAICVAFVGIIGFVGLVIPHLCRMILGGDHRLVLPASIVLGSALMMLADFASRTMMTGIELPVGAITTVIGVPVFAYLLVRRGKMYDG
;
A
#
# COMPACT_ATOMS: atom_id res chain seq x y z
N MET A 1 48.21 -42.87 -15.48
CA MET A 1 48.87 -41.60 -15.89
C MET A 1 47.78 -40.69 -16.41
N ARG A 2 47.37 -39.67 -15.63
CA ARG A 2 47.80 -38.24 -15.69
C ARG A 2 47.33 -37.56 -16.99
N GLN A 3 46.72 -36.37 -17.04
CA GLN A 3 46.35 -35.29 -16.10
C GLN A 3 45.43 -34.33 -16.91
N ALA A 4 44.30 -33.84 -16.37
CA ALA A 4 44.04 -32.44 -15.94
C ALA A 4 44.18 -31.36 -17.05
N GLY A 5 43.31 -30.37 -17.26
CA GLY A 5 42.09 -29.87 -16.59
C GLY A 5 41.85 -28.38 -16.98
N SER A 6 40.73 -27.79 -16.48
CA SER A 6 40.50 -26.35 -16.19
C SER A 6 40.01 -25.40 -17.31
N ARG A 7 38.73 -24.91 -17.22
CA ARG A 7 38.25 -23.54 -16.83
C ARG A 7 38.34 -22.50 -17.97
N ALA A 8 37.55 -21.44 -18.11
CA ALA A 8 36.27 -20.95 -17.59
C ALA A 8 36.07 -19.54 -18.22
N ALA A 9 34.82 -19.20 -18.55
CA ALA A 9 34.21 -17.86 -18.49
C ALA A 9 34.71 -16.70 -19.38
N VAL A 10 33.76 -15.77 -19.59
CA VAL A 10 33.93 -14.30 -19.70
C VAL A 10 33.66 -13.66 -21.10
N LEU A 11 32.54 -12.90 -21.16
CA LEU A 11 32.27 -11.65 -21.92
C LEU A 11 32.16 -11.72 -23.47
N LEU A 12 31.36 -10.93 -24.21
CA LEU A 12 30.30 -9.93 -24.01
C LEU A 12 29.92 -9.42 -25.44
N VAL A 13 28.65 -9.08 -25.69
CA VAL A 13 28.11 -8.08 -26.66
C VAL A 13 28.37 -8.21 -28.17
N LEU A 14 27.27 -8.10 -28.96
CA LEU A 14 27.16 -7.26 -30.17
C LEU A 14 25.73 -7.24 -30.79
N SER A 15 25.10 -6.05 -30.77
CA SER A 15 24.21 -5.39 -31.79
C SER A 15 23.05 -6.17 -32.45
N VAL A 16 21.75 -5.81 -32.41
CA VAL A 16 20.98 -4.55 -32.59
C VAL A 16 21.02 -3.94 -34.02
N LEU A 17 19.80 -3.76 -34.58
CA LEU A 17 19.27 -2.79 -35.56
C LEU A 17 18.93 -3.19 -37.03
N VAL A 18 17.83 -2.55 -37.49
CA VAL A 18 17.38 -2.19 -38.88
C VAL A 18 16.30 -3.14 -39.51
N PHE A 19 15.09 -2.78 -40.02
CA PHE A 19 14.42 -1.60 -40.65
C PHE A 19 12.86 -1.70 -40.42
N SER A 20 12.13 -0.67 -39.93
CA SER A 20 11.23 0.35 -40.60
C SER A 20 9.89 -0.14 -41.21
N SER A 21 8.80 0.62 -41.39
CA SER A 21 8.26 1.96 -41.02
C SER A 21 6.93 2.12 -41.79
N ALA A 22 5.88 2.71 -41.19
CA ALA A 22 4.79 3.44 -41.87
C ALA A 22 3.77 3.88 -40.79
N GLY A 23 3.28 5.11 -40.69
CA GLY A 23 3.55 6.37 -41.38
C GLY A 23 2.78 7.46 -40.62
N ALA A 24 3.47 8.55 -40.25
CA ALA A 24 2.88 9.73 -39.66
C ALA A 24 2.51 10.73 -40.76
N ALA A 25 1.28 11.25 -40.73
CA ALA A 25 0.87 12.46 -41.42
C ALA A 25 0.69 13.56 -40.37
N GLY A 26 1.33 14.70 -40.59
CA GLY A 26 1.70 15.65 -39.55
C GLY A 26 0.64 16.65 -39.11
N VAL A 27 0.91 17.24 -37.95
CA VAL A 27 0.46 18.55 -37.46
C VAL A 27 1.66 19.17 -36.72
N GLY A 28 1.73 20.51 -36.73
CA GLY A 28 2.94 21.33 -36.61
C GLY A 28 3.80 21.16 -35.37
N SER A 29 5.09 21.47 -35.54
CA SER A 29 6.07 21.67 -34.49
C SER A 29 5.75 22.91 -33.63
N SER A 30 5.57 22.73 -32.33
CA SER A 30 5.88 23.71 -31.28
C SER A 30 7.07 23.11 -30.51
N GLY A 31 8.25 23.72 -30.39
CA GLY A 31 8.49 25.08 -29.95
C GLY A 31 8.80 25.01 -28.46
N ASP A 32 10.10 25.04 -28.11
CA ASP A 32 10.63 25.10 -26.75
C ASP A 32 9.90 26.19 -25.91
N PRO A 33 9.41 25.95 -24.67
CA PRO A 33 8.53 26.90 -23.96
C PRO A 33 9.20 28.19 -23.46
N GLY A 34 10.49 28.39 -23.71
CA GLY A 34 11.31 29.39 -23.02
C GLY A 34 11.39 30.79 -23.64
N ASP A 35 10.61 31.14 -24.67
CA ASP A 35 10.84 32.40 -25.43
C ASP A 35 9.56 33.20 -25.77
N SER A 36 8.40 32.86 -25.19
CA SER A 36 7.13 33.56 -25.42
C SER A 36 6.61 34.27 -24.17
N ASP A 37 6.22 35.54 -24.31
CA ASP A 37 5.56 36.31 -23.26
C ASP A 37 4.23 35.65 -22.84
N MET A 38 3.97 35.57 -21.53
CA MET A 38 2.80 34.87 -20.96
C MET A 38 1.89 35.83 -20.17
N VAL A 39 0.61 35.48 -20.06
CA VAL A 39 -0.37 36.14 -19.17
C VAL A 39 -0.93 35.12 -18.18
N LEU A 40 -0.82 35.44 -16.88
CA LEU A 40 -1.48 34.73 -15.79
C LEU A 40 -2.81 35.42 -15.45
N PHE A 41 -3.90 34.67 -15.38
CA PHE A 41 -5.13 35.06 -14.69
C PHE A 41 -5.17 34.33 -13.35
N ASP A 42 -5.09 35.09 -12.26
CA ASP A 42 -5.07 34.57 -10.89
C ASP A 42 -6.30 35.10 -10.14
N TYR A 43 -7.23 34.20 -9.83
CA TYR A 43 -8.50 34.55 -9.20
C TYR A 43 -8.36 34.82 -7.70
N GLY A 44 -7.14 34.70 -7.14
CA GLY A 44 -6.87 34.98 -5.73
C GLY A 44 -7.54 33.97 -4.79
N ASP A 45 -7.85 32.78 -5.28
CA ASP A 45 -8.45 31.68 -4.52
C ASP A 45 -7.71 30.34 -4.73
N GLY A 46 -6.55 30.39 -5.39
CA GLY A 46 -5.77 29.23 -5.82
C GLY A 46 -6.04 28.81 -7.27
N SER A 47 -7.12 29.29 -7.90
CA SER A 47 -7.41 29.03 -9.31
C SER A 47 -6.57 29.95 -10.20
N THR A 48 -5.79 29.36 -11.10
CA THR A 48 -4.91 30.08 -12.03
C THR A 48 -5.09 29.60 -13.46
N VAL A 49 -4.90 30.51 -14.43
CA VAL A 49 -4.91 30.20 -15.87
C VAL A 49 -3.74 30.90 -16.54
N TRP A 50 -2.79 30.12 -17.08
CA TRP A 50 -1.71 30.62 -17.92
C TRP A 50 -2.07 30.56 -19.40
N THR A 51 -1.71 31.59 -20.15
CA THR A 51 -1.91 31.62 -21.60
C THR A 51 -0.88 32.53 -22.30
N GLU A 52 -0.62 32.28 -23.59
CA GLU A 52 0.33 33.10 -24.37
C GLU A 52 -0.19 34.54 -24.57
N ALA A 53 0.67 35.52 -24.30
CA ALA A 53 0.34 36.93 -24.45
C ALA A 53 0.15 37.31 -25.92
N GLN A 54 -1.04 37.83 -26.25
CA GLN A 54 -1.38 38.24 -27.62
C GLN A 54 -0.96 39.69 -27.91
N ILE A 55 0.35 39.97 -27.88
CA ILE A 55 0.94 41.32 -28.04
C ILE A 55 1.07 41.73 -29.52
N ARG A 56 0.71 42.97 -29.85
CA ARG A 56 0.93 43.62 -31.16
C ARG A 56 1.54 45.01 -30.97
N ALA A 57 2.25 45.47 -32.00
CA ALA A 57 2.88 46.79 -31.98
C ALA A 57 1.85 47.93 -31.79
N GLY A 58 2.05 48.76 -30.77
CA GLY A 58 1.20 49.90 -30.44
C GLY A 58 -0.04 49.58 -29.59
N ASP A 59 -0.14 48.35 -29.04
CA ASP A 59 -1.19 48.02 -28.08
C ASP A 59 -1.01 48.75 -26.75
N THR A 60 -2.14 48.93 -26.06
CA THR A 60 -2.15 49.16 -24.61
C THR A 60 -2.25 47.83 -23.87
N VAL A 61 -1.86 47.81 -22.59
CA VAL A 61 -2.00 46.63 -21.71
C VAL A 61 -3.44 46.09 -21.71
N ASP A 62 -4.44 46.99 -21.65
CA ASP A 62 -5.86 46.66 -21.75
C ASP A 62 -6.24 45.92 -23.05
N THR A 63 -5.79 46.43 -24.21
CA THR A 63 -6.10 45.79 -25.50
C THR A 63 -5.42 44.44 -25.68
N MET A 64 -4.25 44.24 -25.07
CA MET A 64 -3.57 42.95 -24.99
C MET A 64 -4.37 41.98 -24.12
N LEU A 65 -4.67 42.35 -22.87
CA LEU A 65 -5.42 41.52 -21.93
C LEU A 65 -6.79 41.10 -22.50
N ARG A 66 -7.51 42.03 -23.15
CA ARG A 66 -8.80 41.73 -23.79
C ARG A 66 -8.69 40.67 -24.88
N ARG A 67 -7.60 40.66 -25.66
CA ARG A 67 -7.39 39.64 -26.71
C ARG A 67 -6.92 38.32 -26.13
N THR A 68 -6.00 38.37 -25.17
CA THR A 68 -5.47 37.21 -24.49
C THR A 68 -6.56 36.46 -23.71
N ALA A 69 -7.43 37.18 -22.99
CA ALA A 69 -8.60 36.59 -22.32
C ALA A 69 -9.58 35.94 -23.32
N ALA A 70 -9.82 36.60 -24.46
CA ALA A 70 -10.68 36.02 -25.50
C ALA A 70 -10.10 34.74 -26.12
N SER A 71 -8.78 34.59 -26.20
CA SER A 71 -8.15 33.35 -26.68
C SER A 71 -8.19 32.22 -25.65
N SER A 72 -8.18 32.53 -24.35
CA SER A 72 -8.27 31.53 -23.27
C SER A 72 -9.71 31.26 -22.82
N GLY A 73 -10.71 31.91 -23.41
CA GLY A 73 -12.12 31.75 -23.03
C GLY A 73 -12.51 32.48 -21.74
N VAL A 74 -11.62 33.32 -21.21
CA VAL A 74 -11.85 34.14 -20.01
C VAL A 74 -12.67 35.38 -20.37
N GLY A 75 -13.76 35.63 -19.66
CA GLY A 75 -14.63 36.77 -19.87
C GLY A 75 -14.02 38.06 -19.35
N TYR A 76 -13.40 38.87 -20.20
CA TYR A 76 -12.76 40.14 -19.81
C TYR A 76 -13.53 41.40 -20.25
N ALA A 77 -13.73 42.32 -19.31
CA ALA A 77 -14.21 43.66 -19.58
C ALA A 77 -13.46 44.72 -18.75
N SER A 78 -13.36 45.93 -19.30
CA SER A 78 -12.70 47.06 -18.66
C SER A 78 -13.42 48.35 -19.03
N SER A 79 -13.61 49.25 -18.05
CA SER A 79 -14.23 50.56 -18.24
C SER A 79 -13.78 51.53 -17.15
N GLU A 80 -13.31 52.71 -17.54
CA GLU A 80 -12.91 53.79 -16.61
C GLU A 80 -11.88 53.35 -15.53
N GLY A 81 -11.00 52.40 -15.84
CA GLY A 81 -10.00 51.86 -14.90
C GLY A 81 -10.49 50.71 -14.01
N THR A 82 -11.77 50.36 -14.09
CA THR A 82 -12.34 49.17 -13.42
C THR A 82 -12.24 47.97 -14.36
N ILE A 83 -11.74 46.85 -13.84
CA ILE A 83 -11.61 45.57 -14.57
C ILE A 83 -12.64 44.58 -14.02
N THR A 84 -13.26 43.82 -14.92
CA THR A 84 -14.18 42.73 -14.61
C THR A 84 -13.71 41.48 -15.35
N VAL A 85 -13.57 40.38 -14.62
CA VAL A 85 -13.22 39.06 -15.16
C VAL A 85 -14.28 38.06 -14.72
N ASP A 86 -14.87 37.32 -15.67
CA ASP A 86 -15.94 36.35 -15.46
C ASP A 86 -17.10 36.87 -14.60
N GLY A 87 -17.42 38.16 -14.76
CA GLY A 87 -18.48 38.85 -14.02
C GLY A 87 -18.06 39.39 -12.65
N ILE A 88 -16.86 39.05 -12.16
CA ILE A 88 -16.32 39.52 -10.88
C ILE A 88 -15.58 40.84 -11.11
N THR A 89 -15.94 41.87 -10.36
CA THR A 89 -15.32 43.22 -10.47
C THR A 89 -14.53 43.58 -9.23
N SER A 90 -15.18 43.48 -8.08
CA SER A 90 -14.61 43.76 -6.76
C SER A 90 -15.38 42.98 -5.72
N SER A 91 -14.72 42.63 -4.62
CA SER A 91 -15.35 42.00 -3.47
C SER A 91 -14.91 42.73 -2.22
N THR A 92 -15.83 42.91 -1.27
CA THR A 92 -15.51 43.50 0.03
C THR A 92 -16.05 42.56 1.10
N ILE A 93 -15.16 42.17 2.01
CA ILE A 93 -15.51 41.38 3.20
C ILE A 93 -15.45 42.25 4.45
N GLY A 94 -16.18 41.84 5.47
CA GLY A 94 -16.35 42.56 6.71
C GLY A 94 -17.47 43.60 6.67
N GLY A 95 -17.74 44.17 7.84
CA GLY A 95 -18.83 45.11 8.03
C GLY A 95 -18.63 45.96 9.29
N SER A 96 -19.65 46.74 9.64
CA SER A 96 -19.66 47.48 10.91
C SER A 96 -19.61 46.51 12.07
N SER A 97 -18.76 46.76 13.07
CA SER A 97 -18.60 45.88 14.23
C SER A 97 -19.94 45.49 14.88
N GLU A 98 -20.20 44.19 14.94
CA GLU A 98 -21.36 43.58 15.61
C GLU A 98 -20.94 42.81 16.88
N GLY A 99 -19.69 42.99 17.33
CA GLY A 99 -19.16 42.35 18.54
C GLY A 99 -18.42 41.04 18.29
N GLY A 100 -18.07 40.73 17.04
CA GLY A 100 -17.27 39.56 16.69
C GLY A 100 -15.96 39.49 17.47
N SER A 101 -15.63 38.30 17.97
CA SER A 101 -14.43 38.04 18.75
C SER A 101 -13.94 36.60 18.52
N PHE A 102 -12.87 36.18 19.21
CA PHE A 102 -12.45 34.79 19.17
C PHE A 102 -13.45 33.81 19.83
N VAL A 103 -14.44 34.29 20.57
CA VAL A 103 -15.47 33.47 21.24
C VAL A 103 -16.90 33.85 20.89
N ASP A 104 -17.13 35.06 20.39
CA ASP A 104 -18.44 35.57 20.01
C ASP A 104 -18.54 35.71 18.50
N SER A 105 -19.72 35.39 17.95
CA SER A 105 -19.99 35.56 16.51
C SER A 105 -20.28 37.01 16.15
N GLY A 106 -19.94 37.39 14.92
CA GLY A 106 -20.23 38.71 14.35
C GLY A 106 -19.03 39.29 13.61
N THR A 107 -19.24 40.45 13.00
CA THR A 107 -18.17 41.23 12.36
C THR A 107 -17.43 42.08 13.40
N THR A 108 -16.17 42.43 13.13
CA THR A 108 -15.31 43.17 14.07
C THR A 108 -15.20 44.66 13.77
N GLY A 109 -15.58 45.09 12.55
CA GLY A 109 -15.31 46.43 12.04
C GLY A 109 -14.15 46.50 11.05
N VAL A 110 -13.37 45.43 10.92
CA VAL A 110 -12.32 45.31 9.88
C VAL A 110 -12.99 45.03 8.54
N THR A 111 -12.57 45.73 7.49
CA THR A 111 -13.04 45.52 6.12
C THR A 111 -11.87 45.38 5.17
N VAL A 112 -11.98 44.47 4.21
CA VAL A 112 -10.97 44.23 3.18
C VAL A 112 -11.65 44.30 1.83
N SER A 113 -11.05 45.05 0.89
CA SER A 113 -11.56 45.15 -0.47
C SER A 113 -10.56 44.61 -1.48
N CYS A 114 -11.03 43.71 -2.33
CA CYS A 114 -10.29 43.10 -3.41
C CYS A 114 -10.77 43.65 -4.76
N GLY A 115 -9.82 43.74 -5.68
CA GLY A 115 -10.10 44.09 -7.07
C GLY A 115 -9.03 43.47 -7.97
N TRP A 116 -9.32 43.48 -9.26
CA TRP A 116 -8.38 43.03 -10.27
C TRP A 116 -7.23 44.03 -10.43
N ARG A 117 -6.01 43.53 -10.28
CA ARG A 117 -4.75 44.28 -10.38
C ARG A 117 -3.88 43.67 -11.46
N VAL A 118 -3.18 44.53 -12.19
CA VAL A 118 -2.26 44.10 -13.26
C VAL A 118 -0.84 44.19 -12.76
N TYR A 119 -0.08 43.11 -12.94
CA TYR A 119 1.33 43.02 -12.59
C TYR A 119 2.17 42.78 -13.85
N LEU A 120 3.36 43.36 -13.86
CA LEU A 120 4.39 43.18 -14.88
C LEU A 120 5.55 42.37 -14.29
N TRP A 121 5.97 41.33 -15.01
CA TRP A 121 7.11 40.51 -14.65
C TRP A 121 8.42 41.22 -15.01
N SER A 122 9.37 41.24 -14.07
CA SER A 122 10.72 41.74 -14.31
C SER A 122 11.70 40.57 -14.22
N GLU A 123 12.21 40.12 -15.38
CA GLU A 123 13.22 39.05 -15.44
C GLU A 123 14.50 39.40 -14.66
N ALA A 124 14.88 40.69 -14.64
CA ALA A 124 16.08 41.14 -13.95
C ALA A 124 16.00 40.99 -12.41
N SER A 125 14.79 41.06 -11.85
CA SER A 125 14.56 40.95 -10.40
C SER A 125 13.84 39.67 -9.98
N GLY A 126 13.31 38.89 -10.92
CA GLY A 126 12.51 37.70 -10.64
C GLY A 126 11.26 38.02 -9.81
N SER A 127 10.61 39.16 -10.08
CA SER A 127 9.51 39.65 -9.24
C SER A 127 8.42 40.36 -10.04
N TRP A 128 7.19 40.26 -9.53
CA TRP A 128 6.04 41.04 -10.00
C TRP A 128 6.13 42.49 -9.53
N SER A 129 5.69 43.42 -10.37
CA SER A 129 5.50 44.84 -10.03
C SER A 129 4.14 45.32 -10.54
N GLU A 130 3.36 46.00 -9.70
CA GLU A 130 2.03 46.47 -10.10
C GLU A 130 2.13 47.55 -11.20
N ALA A 131 1.33 47.39 -12.26
CA ALA A 131 1.32 48.30 -13.40
C ALA A 131 0.60 49.61 -13.05
N GLY A 132 1.26 50.75 -13.27
CA GLY A 132 0.69 52.06 -12.92
C GLY A 132 -0.51 52.51 -13.77
N SER A 133 -0.68 51.98 -14.99
CA SER A 133 -1.87 52.21 -15.82
C SER A 133 -2.04 51.11 -16.87
N ILE A 134 -3.25 50.55 -16.97
CA ILE A 134 -3.60 49.58 -18.02
C ILE A 134 -3.82 50.22 -19.40
N TYR A 135 -3.91 51.55 -19.46
CA TYR A 135 -4.05 52.30 -20.72
C TYR A 135 -2.71 52.82 -21.26
N GLY A 136 -1.60 52.50 -20.59
CA GLY A 136 -0.25 52.76 -21.09
C GLY A 136 0.15 51.81 -22.22
N GLU A 137 1.23 52.16 -22.93
CA GLU A 137 1.81 51.32 -23.99
C GLU A 137 2.26 49.96 -23.40
N CYS A 138 1.88 48.88 -24.08
CA CYS A 138 2.27 47.52 -23.71
C CYS A 138 3.73 47.29 -24.12
N THR A 139 4.56 46.87 -23.16
CA THR A 139 5.94 46.45 -23.39
C THR A 139 6.01 44.94 -23.55
N PRO A 140 6.96 44.40 -24.35
CA PRO A 140 7.25 42.97 -24.31
C PRO A 140 7.59 42.52 -22.88
N GLY A 141 7.13 41.33 -22.52
CA GLY A 141 7.25 40.76 -21.17
C GLY A 141 5.94 40.12 -20.69
N SER A 142 6.06 39.25 -19.68
CA SER A 142 4.92 38.55 -19.09
C SER A 142 4.11 39.44 -18.12
N TYR A 143 2.80 39.21 -18.08
CA TYR A 143 1.85 39.96 -17.25
C TYR A 143 1.05 39.01 -16.35
N ALA A 144 0.52 39.52 -15.24
CA ALA A 144 -0.48 38.81 -14.46
C ALA A 144 -1.67 39.73 -14.15
N LEU A 145 -2.87 39.17 -14.13
CA LEU A 145 -4.10 39.81 -13.69
C LEU A 145 -4.55 39.05 -12.43
N GLY A 146 -4.29 39.64 -11.26
CA GLY A 146 -4.55 39.01 -9.97
C GLY A 146 -5.70 39.67 -9.22
N PHE A 147 -6.59 38.88 -8.61
CA PHE A 147 -7.69 39.38 -7.79
C PHE A 147 -7.28 39.45 -6.31
N TYR A 148 -6.76 40.61 -5.90
CA TYR A 148 -6.09 40.76 -4.59
C TYR A 148 -6.39 42.10 -3.89
N PRO A 149 -6.25 42.15 -2.55
CA PRO A 149 -6.05 43.40 -1.82
C PRO A 149 -4.79 44.13 -2.29
N GLU A 150 -4.63 45.38 -1.86
CA GLU A 150 -3.39 46.14 -2.11
C GLU A 150 -2.18 45.46 -1.47
N GLY A 151 -1.05 45.43 -2.19
CA GLY A 151 0.23 44.94 -1.66
C GLY A 151 0.45 43.43 -1.73
N ILE A 152 -0.52 42.65 -2.22
CA ILE A 152 -0.34 41.22 -2.49
C ILE A 152 0.02 41.03 -3.96
N THR A 153 0.93 40.09 -4.25
CA THR A 153 1.34 39.71 -5.61
C THR A 153 1.02 38.25 -5.87
N PRO A 154 0.83 37.84 -7.14
CA PRO A 154 0.73 36.44 -7.50
C PRO A 154 1.94 35.62 -7.05
N VAL A 155 1.70 34.35 -6.68
CA VAL A 155 2.75 33.41 -6.25
C VAL A 155 3.45 32.80 -7.46
N GLU A 156 2.67 32.35 -8.44
CA GLU A 156 3.15 31.77 -9.69
C GLU A 156 3.90 32.81 -10.53
N THR A 157 4.89 32.33 -11.27
CA THR A 157 5.75 33.15 -12.12
C THR A 157 5.85 32.50 -13.51
N PRO A 158 6.29 33.23 -14.54
CA PRO A 158 6.46 32.64 -15.88
C PRO A 158 7.37 31.41 -15.88
N ASP A 159 8.37 31.38 -15.00
CA ASP A 159 9.33 30.28 -14.84
C ASP A 159 8.79 29.13 -13.96
N CYS A 160 7.79 29.41 -13.11
CA CYS A 160 7.20 28.47 -12.15
C CYS A 160 5.69 28.63 -12.16
N GLN A 161 5.06 28.04 -13.18
CA GLN A 161 3.63 28.15 -13.45
C GLN A 161 2.79 27.21 -12.58
N ASP A 162 3.41 26.26 -11.88
CA ASP A 162 2.73 25.25 -11.06
C ASP A 162 3.02 25.50 -9.57
N SER A 163 2.04 25.96 -8.79
CA SER A 163 2.18 26.13 -7.33
C SER A 163 1.03 25.45 -6.57
N TRP A 164 1.36 24.78 -5.46
CA TRP A 164 0.37 24.17 -4.56
C TRP A 164 0.36 24.94 -3.24
N VAL A 165 -0.45 26.00 -3.20
CA VAL A 165 -0.39 27.03 -2.14
C VAL A 165 -1.30 26.76 -0.94
N MET A 166 -2.16 25.74 -1.01
CA MET A 166 -3.06 25.32 0.07
C MET A 166 -3.38 23.81 -0.01
N VAL A 167 -3.98 23.24 1.03
CA VAL A 167 -4.14 21.77 1.23
C VAL A 167 -4.73 20.99 0.05
N ARG A 168 -5.54 21.64 -0.79
CA ARG A 168 -6.19 21.07 -1.98
C ARG A 168 -6.02 21.95 -3.21
N GLY A 169 -4.99 22.79 -3.24
CA GLY A 169 -4.69 23.69 -4.36
C GLY A 169 -5.50 24.99 -4.37
N ASP A 170 -6.80 24.90 -4.06
CA ASP A 170 -7.74 26.04 -4.09
C ASP A 170 -8.72 26.08 -2.91
N SER A 171 -9.42 27.20 -2.79
CA SER A 171 -10.41 27.43 -1.72
C SER A 171 -11.68 26.61 -1.89
N ALA A 172 -11.98 26.14 -3.10
CA ALA A 172 -13.10 25.24 -3.40
C ALA A 172 -12.76 23.76 -3.07
N GLN A 173 -11.55 23.48 -2.58
CA GLN A 173 -11.04 22.16 -2.22
C GLN A 173 -11.04 21.16 -3.39
N SER A 174 -10.89 21.62 -4.65
CA SER A 174 -11.02 20.75 -5.83
C SER A 174 -9.99 19.62 -5.83
N GLY A 175 -8.76 19.93 -5.38
CA GLY A 175 -7.61 19.05 -5.47
C GLY A 175 -7.14 18.75 -6.88
N ALA A 176 -7.50 19.61 -7.84
CA ALA A 176 -6.99 19.57 -9.19
C ALA A 176 -5.61 20.25 -9.26
N GLN A 177 -4.65 19.59 -9.87
CA GLN A 177 -3.32 20.09 -10.21
C GLN A 177 -3.19 20.11 -11.71
N THR A 178 -2.66 21.20 -12.24
CA THR A 178 -2.13 21.22 -13.60
C THR A 178 -0.61 21.16 -13.45
N VAL A 179 0.03 20.30 -14.22
CA VAL A 179 1.49 20.22 -14.23
C VAL A 179 2.04 20.40 -15.65
N GLY A 180 3.18 21.07 -15.75
CA GLY A 180 3.91 21.21 -17.01
C GLY A 180 4.44 19.90 -17.60
N GLU A 181 5.32 20.01 -18.61
CA GLU A 181 5.91 18.84 -19.26
C GLU A 181 6.60 17.88 -18.26
N ARG A 182 6.33 16.59 -18.43
CA ARG A 182 6.86 15.53 -17.58
C ARG A 182 8.12 14.95 -18.19
N SER A 183 9.13 14.74 -17.35
CA SER A 183 10.38 14.09 -17.72
C SER A 183 10.15 12.66 -18.19
N GLU A 184 10.87 12.25 -19.22
CA GLU A 184 10.93 10.85 -19.67
C GLU A 184 11.78 9.97 -18.73
N GLU A 185 12.47 10.56 -17.74
CA GLU A 185 13.24 9.80 -16.75
C GLU A 185 12.32 8.95 -15.87
N GLU A 186 12.76 7.73 -15.55
CA GLU A 186 12.04 6.82 -14.65
C GLU A 186 12.04 7.37 -13.22
N ALA A 187 10.88 7.31 -12.56
CA ALA A 187 10.69 7.83 -11.21
C ALA A 187 11.68 7.24 -10.21
N ALA A 188 12.39 8.12 -9.48
CA ALA A 188 13.29 7.75 -8.41
C ALA A 188 13.18 8.72 -7.24
N VAL A 189 13.30 8.19 -6.02
CA VAL A 189 13.39 9.03 -4.81
C VAL A 189 14.71 9.77 -4.83
N LYS A 190 14.66 11.10 -4.84
CA LYS A 190 15.85 11.96 -4.83
C LYS A 190 16.28 12.32 -3.42
N TRP A 191 15.33 12.61 -2.55
CA TRP A 191 15.61 12.97 -1.17
C TRP A 191 14.42 12.66 -0.24
N THR A 192 14.72 12.59 1.05
CA THR A 192 13.76 12.31 2.13
C THR A 192 14.11 13.15 3.35
N ASP A 193 13.12 13.62 4.10
CA ASP A 193 13.31 14.22 5.43
C ASP A 193 12.47 13.47 6.46
N THR A 194 13.14 12.81 7.41
CA THR A 194 12.52 12.09 8.53
C THR A 194 12.74 12.78 9.87
N ARG A 195 13.23 14.03 9.86
CA ARG A 195 13.58 14.81 11.06
C ARG A 195 14.47 14.03 12.05
N GLY A 196 15.41 13.24 11.54
CA GLY A 196 16.29 12.42 12.37
C GLY A 196 15.63 11.21 13.03
N GLY A 197 14.51 10.72 12.47
CA GLY A 197 13.79 9.54 12.96
C GLY A 197 12.81 9.82 14.10
N VAL A 198 12.48 11.09 14.35
CA VAL A 198 11.44 11.47 15.30
C VAL A 198 10.08 11.16 14.68
N SER A 199 9.35 10.21 15.26
CA SER A 199 8.00 9.86 14.82
C SER A 199 7.07 11.07 14.96
N GLY A 200 6.22 11.36 13.96
CA GLY A 200 5.31 12.50 13.98
C GLY A 200 4.65 12.79 12.63
N VAL A 201 3.45 13.39 12.65
CA VAL A 201 2.60 13.55 11.47
C VAL A 201 3.07 14.69 10.56
N CYS A 202 3.12 14.45 9.25
CA CYS A 202 3.39 15.46 8.22
C CYS A 202 2.07 16.00 7.64
N SER A 203 1.98 17.32 7.42
CA SER A 203 0.86 17.93 6.68
C SER A 203 0.98 17.67 5.17
N ALA A 204 0.07 18.25 4.37
CA ALA A 204 0.30 18.36 2.93
C ALA A 204 1.55 19.20 2.65
N VAL A 205 2.27 18.81 1.60
CA VAL A 205 3.43 19.54 1.10
C VAL A 205 2.91 20.72 0.28
N LEU A 206 3.44 21.91 0.51
CA LEU A 206 3.11 23.08 -0.30
C LEU A 206 4.27 23.45 -1.20
N SER A 207 3.99 24.15 -2.29
CA SER A 207 5.01 24.78 -3.11
C SER A 207 4.67 26.19 -3.48
N ALA A 208 5.73 26.99 -3.58
CA ALA A 208 5.70 28.31 -4.18
C ALA A 208 7.00 28.48 -4.95
N GLN A 209 6.90 28.64 -6.27
CA GLN A 209 8.05 28.78 -7.15
C GLN A 209 9.02 27.58 -7.01
N ASP A 210 10.30 27.84 -6.75
CA ASP A 210 11.35 26.84 -6.57
C ASP A 210 11.45 26.29 -5.13
N ARG A 211 10.48 26.61 -4.26
CA ARG A 211 10.45 26.25 -2.85
C ARG A 211 9.37 25.23 -2.53
N VAL A 212 9.71 24.32 -1.62
CA VAL A 212 8.83 23.29 -1.07
C VAL A 212 8.75 23.46 0.45
N PHE A 213 7.53 23.48 0.99
CA PHE A 213 7.28 23.70 2.41
C PHE A 213 6.65 22.47 3.05
N VAL A 214 7.20 22.08 4.19
CA VAL A 214 6.78 20.88 4.90
C VAL A 214 6.63 21.19 6.37
N LYS A 215 5.43 20.95 6.91
CA LYS A 215 5.13 21.10 8.33
C LYS A 215 5.09 19.72 9.00
N PHE A 216 5.77 19.61 10.14
CA PHE A 216 5.89 18.40 10.93
C PHE A 216 5.35 18.61 12.35
N GLY A 217 4.55 17.65 12.83
CA GLY A 217 4.29 17.42 14.25
C GLY A 217 5.33 16.48 14.88
N THR A 218 5.52 16.55 16.19
CA THR A 218 6.38 15.60 16.93
C THR A 218 5.56 14.67 17.82
N SER A 219 5.94 13.40 17.85
CA SER A 219 5.59 12.46 18.91
C SER A 219 6.78 12.26 19.84
N SER A 220 6.67 12.69 21.08
CA SER A 220 7.54 12.14 22.13
C SER A 220 6.84 12.19 23.49
N GLY A 221 6.44 11.02 23.96
CA GLY A 221 6.30 10.76 25.39
C GLY A 221 7.64 10.30 25.95
N MET A 222 8.39 11.19 26.60
CA MET A 222 9.30 10.92 27.73
C MET A 222 10.11 12.18 28.06
N SER A 223 9.78 12.81 29.18
CA SER A 223 10.69 13.58 30.06
C SER A 223 11.81 14.40 29.40
N SER A 224 11.49 15.49 28.70
CA SER A 224 12.22 16.76 28.75
C SER A 224 11.48 17.80 27.90
N GLN A 225 11.54 19.06 28.31
CA GLN A 225 10.75 20.20 27.85
C GLN A 225 10.78 20.42 26.31
N SER A 226 9.62 20.83 25.78
CA SER A 226 9.29 21.31 24.42
C SER A 226 8.76 20.27 23.39
N THR A 227 7.45 20.33 23.14
CA THR A 227 6.75 19.73 21.98
C THR A 227 6.88 20.67 20.78
N VAL A 228 7.98 20.54 20.04
CA VAL A 228 8.34 21.51 19.00
C VAL A 228 7.91 21.01 17.63
N ALA A 229 6.81 21.56 17.12
CA ALA A 229 6.44 21.46 15.72
C ALA A 229 7.41 22.27 14.87
N ALA A 230 7.54 21.92 13.59
CA ALA A 230 8.46 22.63 12.70
C ALA A 230 7.87 22.82 11.31
N LEU A 231 8.06 24.00 10.74
CA LEU A 231 7.92 24.26 9.32
C LEU A 231 9.32 24.33 8.71
N ARG A 232 9.55 23.65 7.59
CA ARG A 232 10.82 23.68 6.85
C ARG A 232 10.59 24.09 5.41
N CYS A 233 11.50 24.90 4.89
CA CYS A 233 11.54 25.32 3.50
C CYS A 233 12.76 24.68 2.83
N TYR A 234 12.52 24.00 1.72
CA TYR A 234 13.51 23.33 0.89
C TYR A 234 13.52 23.92 -0.50
N THR A 235 14.65 23.81 -1.21
CA THR A 235 14.63 23.83 -2.67
C THR A 235 13.97 22.55 -3.21
N MET A 236 13.58 22.53 -4.48
CA MET A 236 13.07 21.31 -5.13
C MET A 236 14.02 20.11 -4.98
N ASP A 237 15.34 20.36 -5.00
CA ASP A 237 16.38 19.33 -4.85
C ASP A 237 16.64 18.89 -3.40
N GLY A 238 15.94 19.47 -2.42
CA GLY A 238 16.01 19.07 -1.00
C GLY A 238 17.05 19.82 -0.18
N GLU A 239 17.56 20.96 -0.64
CA GLU A 239 18.45 21.82 0.15
C GLU A 239 17.63 22.67 1.14
N LEU A 240 17.84 22.47 2.45
CA LEU A 240 17.15 23.23 3.49
C LEU A 240 17.56 24.71 3.44
N GLN A 241 16.58 25.59 3.21
CA GLN A 241 16.77 27.04 3.18
C GLN A 241 16.62 27.66 4.57
N TRP A 242 15.55 27.28 5.27
CA TRP A 242 15.28 27.72 6.64
C TRP A 242 14.32 26.76 7.34
N SER A 243 14.29 26.83 8.66
CA SER A 243 13.34 26.11 9.51
C SER A 243 12.77 27.06 10.55
N PHE A 244 11.47 26.96 10.81
CA PHE A 244 10.79 27.64 11.89
C PHE A 244 10.24 26.61 12.88
N GLU A 245 10.74 26.65 14.10
CA GLU A 245 10.31 25.78 15.20
C GLU A 245 9.32 26.54 16.10
N PHE A 246 8.18 25.91 16.39
CA PHE A 246 7.10 26.54 17.16
C PHE A 246 6.41 25.55 18.10
N PRO A 247 5.76 26.03 19.17
CA PRO A 247 5.00 25.18 20.09
C PRO A 247 3.81 24.55 19.36
N GLY A 248 3.68 23.23 19.49
CA GLY A 248 2.55 22.47 19.00
C GLY A 248 1.96 21.57 20.08
N ILE A 249 0.78 21.02 19.78
CA ILE A 249 0.13 20.03 20.65
C ILE A 249 0.69 18.61 20.34
N LEU A 250 0.80 17.79 21.39
CA LEU A 250 1.27 16.40 21.29
C LEU A 250 0.49 15.60 20.23
N TYR A 251 1.23 14.94 19.34
CA TYR A 251 0.79 13.94 18.34
C TYR A 251 0.15 14.41 17.02
N PHE A 252 -0.49 15.58 16.90
CA PHE A 252 -1.37 15.85 15.75
C PHE A 252 -1.29 17.26 15.13
N GLU A 253 -0.10 17.71 14.72
CA GLU A 253 0.03 18.92 13.89
C GLU A 253 -0.21 18.62 12.40
N THR A 254 -1.45 18.32 12.05
CA THR A 254 -1.84 17.85 10.71
C THR A 254 -2.37 18.96 9.80
N SER A 255 -2.68 20.14 10.35
CA SER A 255 -3.16 21.28 9.58
C SER A 255 -2.08 21.78 8.62
N THR A 256 -2.43 21.83 7.34
CA THR A 256 -1.55 22.30 6.28
C THR A 256 -1.48 23.83 6.32
N PRO A 257 -0.31 24.45 6.12
CA PRO A 257 -0.19 25.90 5.97
C PRO A 257 -0.95 26.44 4.74
N LEU A 258 -0.92 27.76 4.58
CA LEU A 258 -1.46 28.49 3.42
C LEU A 258 -0.42 29.48 2.93
N ILE A 259 -0.25 29.63 1.62
CA ILE A 259 0.61 30.66 1.01
C ILE A 259 -0.27 31.69 0.30
N VAL A 260 -0.08 32.98 0.62
CA VAL A 260 -0.73 34.09 -0.09
C VAL A 260 0.32 35.16 -0.35
N GLY A 261 0.55 35.45 -1.64
CA GLY A 261 1.63 36.33 -2.08
C GLY A 261 2.98 35.95 -1.47
N ASP A 262 3.66 36.91 -0.84
CA ASP A 262 4.99 36.69 -0.24
C ASP A 262 4.95 36.09 1.19
N SER A 263 3.77 35.70 1.71
CA SER A 263 3.60 35.20 3.08
C SER A 263 3.08 33.76 3.15
N ILE A 264 3.59 32.99 4.11
CA ILE A 264 3.05 31.68 4.52
C ILE A 264 2.41 31.79 5.91
N TYR A 265 1.23 31.22 6.07
CA TYR A 265 0.41 31.21 7.28
C TYR A 265 0.41 29.80 7.88
N VAL A 266 0.92 29.68 9.09
CA VAL A 266 1.22 28.41 9.75
C VAL A 266 0.30 28.26 10.96
N PRO A 267 -0.82 27.52 10.84
CA PRO A 267 -1.65 27.21 12.00
C PRO A 267 -0.87 26.32 12.97
N SER A 268 -1.04 26.54 14.28
CA SER A 268 -0.51 25.70 15.36
C SER A 268 -1.67 25.18 16.19
N GLY A 269 -1.59 23.91 16.63
CA GLY A 269 -2.53 23.31 17.55
C GLY A 269 -2.75 24.10 18.84
N CYS A 270 -1.78 24.93 19.25
CA CYS A 270 -1.89 25.81 20.42
C CYS A 270 -2.82 27.02 20.21
N GLY A 271 -3.47 27.16 19.06
CA GLY A 271 -4.43 28.23 18.78
C GLY A 271 -3.84 29.44 18.07
N TYR A 272 -2.54 29.43 17.73
CA TYR A 272 -1.90 30.50 16.96
C TYR A 272 -1.94 30.22 15.46
N VAL A 273 -1.88 31.29 14.67
CA VAL A 273 -1.51 31.25 13.25
C VAL A 273 -0.31 32.17 13.07
N PHE A 274 0.81 31.64 12.59
CA PHE A 274 2.04 32.41 12.38
C PHE A 274 2.16 32.84 10.92
N LYS A 275 2.43 34.12 10.68
CA LYS A 275 2.71 34.69 9.35
C LYS A 275 4.21 34.86 9.19
N ILE A 276 4.77 34.33 8.10
CA ILE A 276 6.21 34.35 7.80
C ILE A 276 6.42 34.77 6.34
N PRO A 277 7.34 35.68 6.02
CA PRO A 277 7.70 35.96 4.63
C PRO A 277 8.47 34.76 4.06
N TRP A 278 7.86 33.97 3.19
CA TRP A 278 8.35 32.61 2.89
C TRP A 278 9.69 32.59 2.11
N LYS A 279 9.99 33.65 1.34
CA LYS A 279 11.27 33.79 0.62
C LYS A 279 12.45 33.99 1.55
N VAL A 280 12.27 34.80 2.61
CA VAL A 280 13.34 35.16 3.57
C VAL A 280 13.36 34.21 4.76
N GLY A 281 12.20 33.69 5.15
CA GLY A 281 12.03 32.83 6.31
C GLY A 281 11.89 33.61 7.62
N PRO A 282 11.96 32.92 8.78
CA PRO A 282 11.68 33.51 10.09
C PRO A 282 12.68 34.58 10.55
N GLY A 283 13.85 34.69 9.93
CA GLY A 283 14.91 35.62 10.36
C GLY A 283 15.68 35.14 11.60
N GLU A 284 16.68 35.91 12.02
CA GLU A 284 17.42 35.62 13.26
C GLU A 284 16.47 35.80 14.46
N ASP A 285 16.49 34.85 15.39
CA ASP A 285 15.58 34.81 16.54
C ASP A 285 14.09 35.00 16.17
N ASN A 286 13.62 34.54 15.00
CA ASN A 286 12.23 34.66 14.54
C ASN A 286 11.71 36.11 14.39
N GLU A 287 12.58 37.09 14.13
CA GLU A 287 12.21 38.51 13.98
C GLU A 287 11.16 38.81 12.89
N ASN A 288 11.08 37.97 11.85
CA ASN A 288 10.12 38.12 10.75
C ASN A 288 8.79 37.41 10.99
N VAL A 289 8.62 36.74 12.13
CA VAL A 289 7.42 35.95 12.44
C VAL A 289 6.43 36.80 13.22
N THR A 290 5.22 36.93 12.70
CA THR A 290 4.10 37.62 13.36
C THR A 290 2.90 36.69 13.55
N THR A 291 1.92 37.09 14.35
CA THR A 291 0.64 36.41 14.52
C THR A 291 -0.51 37.43 14.51
N PHE A 292 -1.67 37.08 15.08
CA PHE A 292 -2.87 37.91 15.14
C PHE A 292 -2.57 39.36 15.52
N GLY A 293 -3.17 40.29 14.78
CA GLY A 293 -3.00 41.73 14.98
C GLY A 293 -1.57 42.26 14.75
N GLY A 294 -0.72 41.50 14.05
CA GLY A 294 0.68 41.86 13.78
C GLY A 294 1.62 41.71 14.97
N ALA A 295 1.22 41.00 16.03
CA ALA A 295 2.08 40.78 17.20
C ALA A 295 3.32 39.95 16.82
N PRO A 296 4.55 40.38 17.18
CA PRO A 296 5.76 39.63 16.85
C PRO A 296 5.91 38.38 17.73
N TYR A 297 6.44 37.30 17.18
CA TYR A 297 6.59 36.00 17.85
C TYR A 297 7.29 36.10 19.22
N ASN A 298 8.36 36.90 19.30
CA ASN A 298 9.15 37.07 20.52
C ASN A 298 8.44 37.84 21.64
N SER A 299 7.29 38.45 21.37
CA SER A 299 6.47 39.12 22.38
C SER A 299 5.40 38.21 23.00
N LEU A 300 5.21 37.00 22.47
CA LEU A 300 4.14 36.10 22.87
C LEU A 300 4.51 35.33 24.14
N ASP A 301 3.58 35.32 25.09
CA ASP A 301 3.61 34.38 26.20
C ASP A 301 2.86 33.09 25.81
N ILE A 302 3.54 32.23 25.06
CA ILE A 302 2.94 31.01 24.52
C ILE A 302 2.52 30.03 25.63
N GLU A 303 3.12 30.12 26.83
CA GLU A 303 2.72 29.28 27.97
C GLU A 303 1.36 29.67 28.54
N SER A 304 1.00 30.96 28.53
CA SER A 304 -0.31 31.41 28.98
C SER A 304 -1.41 31.28 27.93
N GLY A 305 -1.04 31.16 26.65
CA GLY A 305 -1.98 31.16 25.52
C GLY A 305 -2.63 32.52 25.29
N GLU A 306 -2.05 33.60 25.84
CA GLU A 306 -2.58 34.94 25.65
C GLU A 306 -2.49 35.36 24.17
N GLY A 307 -3.61 35.87 23.64
CA GLY A 307 -3.69 36.29 22.23
C GLY A 307 -3.85 35.15 21.22
N SER A 308 -4.04 33.89 21.65
CA SER A 308 -4.37 32.78 20.76
C SER A 308 -5.89 32.61 20.58
N ILE A 309 -6.29 31.83 19.58
CA ILE A 309 -7.65 31.28 19.51
C ILE A 309 -7.82 30.35 20.73
N PRO A 310 -8.86 30.55 21.56
CA PRO A 310 -9.09 29.73 22.73
C PRO A 310 -9.61 28.34 22.36
N LEU A 311 -9.23 27.33 23.13
CA LEU A 311 -9.68 25.94 22.93
C LEU A 311 -11.17 25.74 23.27
N ASP A 312 -11.75 26.63 24.07
CA ASP A 312 -13.14 26.58 24.50
C ASP A 312 -13.75 27.98 24.46
N THR A 313 -14.92 28.10 23.85
CA THR A 313 -15.72 29.33 23.78
C THR A 313 -16.78 29.39 24.89
N GLY A 314 -17.03 28.27 25.58
CA GLY A 314 -18.14 28.10 26.51
C GLY A 314 -19.45 27.65 25.84
N ALA A 315 -19.45 27.43 24.53
CA ALA A 315 -20.60 26.88 23.80
C ALA A 315 -20.80 25.38 24.09
N GLU A 316 -22.06 24.92 24.14
CA GLU A 316 -22.36 23.49 24.20
C GLU A 316 -22.29 22.86 22.81
N LEU A 317 -21.20 22.12 22.54
CA LEU A 317 -20.90 21.57 21.22
C LEU A 317 -21.10 20.05 21.16
N THR A 318 -21.59 19.57 20.01
CA THR A 318 -21.68 18.13 19.70
C THR A 318 -20.38 17.60 19.11
N GLY A 319 -20.05 16.35 19.39
CA GLY A 319 -18.83 15.70 18.90
C GLY A 319 -17.72 15.62 19.94
N THR A 320 -16.65 14.88 19.65
CA THR A 320 -15.47 14.81 20.51
C THR A 320 -14.23 15.06 19.68
N THR A 321 -13.42 16.02 20.07
CA THR A 321 -12.14 16.32 19.42
C THR A 321 -11.00 15.69 20.22
N TYR A 322 -9.94 15.33 19.51
CA TYR A 322 -8.74 14.73 20.11
C TYR A 322 -7.61 15.78 20.11
N SER A 323 -7.67 16.74 21.06
CA SER A 323 -6.65 17.79 21.30
C SER A 323 -6.23 18.56 20.05
N THR A 324 -7.02 19.55 19.63
CA THR A 324 -6.82 20.21 18.32
C THR A 324 -6.97 21.73 18.43
N GLY A 325 -6.23 22.45 17.58
CA GLY A 325 -6.33 23.91 17.36
C GLY A 325 -6.94 24.23 15.98
N PRO A 326 -6.57 25.35 15.33
CA PRO A 326 -7.02 25.68 13.98
C PRO A 326 -6.69 24.60 12.93
N ALA A 327 -7.67 24.29 12.08
CA ALA A 327 -7.54 23.45 10.89
C ALA A 327 -6.78 24.16 9.77
N SER A 328 -6.60 23.51 8.60
CA SER A 328 -5.89 24.13 7.48
C SER A 328 -6.69 25.35 6.95
N PRO A 329 -6.09 26.55 6.89
CA PRO A 329 -6.74 27.73 6.33
C PRO A 329 -6.85 27.67 4.80
N VAL A 330 -7.81 28.41 4.25
CA VAL A 330 -7.95 28.72 2.83
C VAL A 330 -8.02 30.22 2.61
N TYR A 331 -7.65 30.67 1.42
CA TYR A 331 -7.71 32.07 1.04
C TYR A 331 -8.70 32.28 -0.10
N SER A 332 -9.57 33.29 0.01
CA SER A 332 -10.42 33.73 -1.09
C SER A 332 -10.87 35.18 -0.87
N SER A 333 -10.89 35.99 -1.93
CA SER A 333 -11.44 37.35 -1.88
C SER A 333 -10.87 38.24 -0.76
N GLY A 334 -9.59 38.09 -0.41
CA GLY A 334 -8.93 38.89 0.63
C GLY A 334 -9.09 38.36 2.06
N GLY A 335 -9.86 37.28 2.22
CA GLY A 335 -10.07 36.61 3.50
C GLY A 335 -9.25 35.34 3.63
N VAL A 336 -8.63 35.15 4.79
CA VAL A 336 -8.06 33.88 5.26
C VAL A 336 -9.10 33.21 6.16
N TYR A 337 -9.74 32.17 5.65
CA TYR A 337 -10.79 31.43 6.35
C TYR A 337 -10.23 30.18 7.00
N LEU A 338 -10.61 29.93 8.24
CA LEU A 338 -10.25 28.68 8.92
C LEU A 338 -11.32 28.26 9.92
N MET A 339 -11.39 26.95 10.14
CA MET A 339 -12.22 26.34 11.17
C MET A 339 -11.35 25.97 12.36
N SER A 340 -11.89 26.09 13.57
CA SER A 340 -11.20 25.70 14.80
C SER A 340 -12.00 24.65 15.57
N SER A 341 -11.28 23.85 16.34
CA SER A 341 -11.81 22.73 17.13
C SER A 341 -12.88 23.13 18.13
N ASN A 342 -12.86 24.39 18.57
CA ASN A 342 -13.83 25.04 19.43
C ASN A 342 -15.16 25.33 18.70
N GLY A 343 -15.37 24.80 17.49
CA GLY A 343 -16.59 24.96 16.71
C GLY A 343 -16.71 26.31 16.01
N MET A 344 -15.69 27.17 16.06
CA MET A 344 -15.72 28.48 15.41
C MET A 344 -15.19 28.42 13.98
N VAL A 345 -15.80 29.24 13.12
CA VAL A 345 -15.30 29.62 11.80
C VAL A 345 -14.82 31.05 11.90
N TYR A 346 -13.62 31.33 11.41
CA TYR A 346 -13.03 32.67 11.42
C TYR A 346 -12.66 33.09 10.01
N CYS A 347 -12.86 34.38 9.73
CA CYS A 347 -12.26 35.07 8.59
C CYS A 347 -11.29 36.12 9.10
N PHE A 348 -10.06 36.08 8.62
CA PHE A 348 -9.02 37.06 8.90
C PHE A 348 -8.63 37.80 7.62
N ASP A 349 -8.11 39.02 7.75
CA ASP A 349 -7.39 39.64 6.63
C ASP A 349 -5.99 39.02 6.48
N THR A 350 -5.24 39.47 5.47
CA THR A 350 -3.86 39.01 5.21
C THR A 350 -2.86 39.41 6.31
N ASP A 351 -3.24 40.29 7.24
CA ASP A 351 -2.43 40.68 8.41
C ASP A 351 -2.90 40.00 9.70
N LEU A 352 -3.78 39.01 9.58
CA LEU A 352 -4.36 38.27 10.70
C LEU A 352 -5.17 39.14 11.67
N ASN A 353 -5.78 40.23 11.18
CA ASN A 353 -6.86 40.91 11.89
C ASN A 353 -8.16 40.16 11.66
N LEU A 354 -8.89 39.87 12.73
CA LEU A 354 -10.18 39.18 12.65
C LEU A 354 -11.18 40.09 11.92
N VAL A 355 -11.79 39.61 10.83
CA VAL A 355 -12.82 40.29 10.04
C VAL A 355 -14.20 39.95 10.57
N TRP A 356 -14.48 38.65 10.69
CA TRP A 356 -15.70 38.11 11.28
C TRP A 356 -15.48 36.72 11.84
N SER A 357 -16.39 36.29 12.72
CA SER A 357 -16.40 34.97 13.34
C SER A 357 -17.82 34.40 13.45
N TYR A 358 -17.95 33.07 13.44
CA TYR A 358 -19.24 32.39 13.58
C TYR A 358 -19.12 31.08 14.37
N GLN A 359 -20.03 30.84 15.33
CA GLN A 359 -20.06 29.64 16.18
C GLN A 359 -21.00 28.57 15.59
N LEU A 360 -20.45 27.42 15.22
CA LEU A 360 -21.20 26.23 14.81
C LEU A 360 -21.76 25.48 16.04
N GLY A 361 -22.75 24.60 15.82
CA GLY A 361 -23.33 23.73 16.85
C GLY A 361 -22.52 22.46 17.15
N GLY A 362 -21.52 22.14 16.31
CA GLY A 362 -20.64 20.99 16.45
C GLY A 362 -19.17 21.40 16.51
N HIS A 363 -18.37 20.56 17.15
CA HIS A 363 -16.92 20.65 17.02
C HIS A 363 -16.46 20.40 15.58
N THR A 364 -15.28 20.90 15.21
CA THR A 364 -14.66 20.62 13.91
C THR A 364 -13.39 19.77 14.12
N TYR A 365 -13.09 18.87 13.19
CA TYR A 365 -11.96 17.94 13.33
C TYR A 365 -11.09 17.94 12.07
N TYR A 366 -10.07 18.81 12.06
CA TYR A 366 -9.09 18.96 10.96
C TYR A 366 -9.71 19.11 9.56
N LEU A 367 -10.89 19.73 9.48
CA LEU A 367 -11.55 20.05 8.22
C LEU A 367 -11.31 21.51 7.87
N SER A 368 -10.77 21.74 6.68
CA SER A 368 -10.74 23.06 6.06
C SER A 368 -12.13 23.43 5.53
N PRO A 369 -12.54 24.71 5.58
CA PRO A 369 -13.76 25.15 4.92
C PRO A 369 -13.60 25.13 3.39
N THR A 370 -14.72 25.01 2.68
CA THR A 370 -14.80 25.21 1.23
C THR A 370 -15.37 26.61 0.98
N VAL A 371 -14.64 27.46 0.25
CA VAL A 371 -15.04 28.84 -0.04
C VAL A 371 -15.13 29.03 -1.55
N THR A 372 -16.31 29.39 -2.05
CA THR A 372 -16.57 29.62 -3.47
C THR A 372 -17.87 30.41 -3.64
N ASP A 373 -18.03 31.16 -4.74
CA ASP A 373 -19.20 32.00 -5.05
C ASP A 373 -19.64 32.94 -3.91
N GLY A 374 -18.68 33.40 -3.08
CA GLY A 374 -18.96 34.28 -1.95
C GLY A 374 -19.57 33.59 -0.73
N TYR A 375 -19.60 32.26 -0.70
CA TYR A 375 -20.11 31.46 0.43
C TYR A 375 -19.01 30.61 1.06
N VAL A 376 -19.16 30.33 2.36
CA VAL A 376 -18.28 29.45 3.13
C VAL A 376 -19.07 28.23 3.58
N PHE A 377 -18.72 27.07 3.06
CA PHE A 377 -19.34 25.79 3.39
C PHE A 377 -18.53 25.07 4.47
N CYS A 378 -19.19 24.72 5.57
CA CYS A 378 -18.56 24.13 6.75
C CYS A 378 -19.30 22.85 7.18
N GLY A 379 -18.58 21.74 7.25
CA GLY A 379 -19.06 20.49 7.85
C GLY A 379 -18.61 20.36 9.32
N ALA A 380 -19.46 19.85 10.20
CA ALA A 380 -19.16 19.73 11.63
C ALA A 380 -19.57 18.37 12.24
N LEU A 381 -19.11 18.12 13.47
CA LEU A 381 -19.34 16.87 14.21
C LEU A 381 -20.75 16.71 14.79
N ASP A 382 -21.62 17.72 14.62
CA ASP A 382 -23.05 17.64 14.87
C ASP A 382 -23.82 17.03 13.68
N GLY A 383 -23.12 16.66 12.60
CA GLY A 383 -23.69 16.06 11.41
C GLY A 383 -24.35 17.06 10.46
N CYS A 384 -24.06 18.36 10.62
CA CYS A 384 -24.66 19.43 9.82
C CYS A 384 -23.70 19.95 8.75
N LEU A 385 -24.26 20.38 7.61
CA LEU A 385 -23.62 21.23 6.62
C LEU A 385 -24.12 22.66 6.82
N TYR A 386 -23.21 23.58 7.07
CA TYR A 386 -23.48 25.01 7.25
C TYR A 386 -23.05 25.79 6.00
N VAL A 387 -23.84 26.79 5.62
CA VAL A 387 -23.47 27.78 4.59
C VAL A 387 -23.47 29.16 5.24
N LEU A 388 -22.31 29.80 5.25
CA LEU A 388 -22.16 31.16 5.73
C LEU A 388 -21.95 32.11 4.55
N ASP A 389 -22.38 33.35 4.70
CA ASP A 389 -22.01 34.43 3.80
C ASP A 389 -20.51 34.75 4.00
N GLY A 390 -19.73 34.73 2.92
CA GLY A 390 -18.29 34.95 2.99
C GLY A 390 -17.91 36.39 3.36
N SER A 391 -18.80 37.35 3.16
CA SER A 391 -18.55 38.76 3.48
C SER A 391 -18.84 39.09 4.94
N SER A 392 -19.97 38.65 5.49
CA SER A 392 -20.37 38.98 6.87
C SER A 392 -20.14 37.86 7.88
N GLY A 393 -20.04 36.61 7.43
CA GLY A 393 -20.04 35.42 8.29
C GLY A 393 -21.43 35.00 8.75
N ASP A 394 -22.49 35.65 8.27
CA ASP A 394 -23.86 35.32 8.66
C ASP A 394 -24.29 33.95 8.16
N LEU A 395 -25.08 33.24 8.95
CA LEU A 395 -25.67 31.98 8.52
C LEU A 395 -26.70 32.21 7.41
N VAL A 396 -26.45 31.61 6.25
CA VAL A 396 -27.35 31.64 5.08
C VAL A 396 -28.32 30.47 5.13
N ASP A 397 -27.81 29.24 5.28
CA ASP A 397 -28.62 28.03 5.42
C ASP A 397 -27.84 26.94 6.18
N MET A 398 -28.56 25.95 6.71
CA MET A 398 -27.99 24.78 7.36
C MET A 398 -28.94 23.58 7.25
N ASP A 399 -28.38 22.41 6.95
CA ASP A 399 -29.11 21.15 7.00
C ASP A 399 -28.38 20.09 7.85
N LYS A 400 -29.14 19.34 8.64
CA LYS A 400 -28.62 18.19 9.39
C LYS A 400 -28.62 16.97 8.46
N VAL A 401 -27.44 16.63 7.95
CA VAL A 401 -27.27 15.62 6.90
C VAL A 401 -27.33 14.22 7.48
N TYR A 402 -26.47 13.92 8.45
CA TYR A 402 -26.32 12.56 8.98
C TYR A 402 -25.81 12.56 10.42
N THR A 403 -26.54 11.87 11.29
CA THR A 403 -26.10 11.55 12.65
C THR A 403 -26.51 10.14 13.03
N ARG A 404 -25.84 9.61 14.05
CA ARG A 404 -26.08 8.30 14.63
C ARG A 404 -25.97 8.36 16.14
N THR A 405 -26.96 7.79 16.82
CA THR A 405 -26.93 7.67 18.28
C THR A 405 -26.13 6.44 18.71
N ILE A 406 -25.13 6.63 19.56
CA ILE A 406 -24.28 5.60 20.14
C ILE A 406 -24.19 5.83 21.65
N ARG A 407 -24.65 4.87 22.46
CA ARG A 407 -24.66 4.98 23.94
C ARG A 407 -25.28 6.30 24.43
N ASP A 408 -26.47 6.60 23.90
CA ASP A 408 -27.28 7.79 24.24
C ASP A 408 -26.64 9.16 23.90
N LYS A 409 -25.58 9.17 23.08
CA LYS A 409 -24.99 10.39 22.50
C LYS A 409 -25.12 10.38 20.99
N GLU A 410 -25.44 11.53 20.41
CA GLU A 410 -25.50 11.74 18.96
C GLU A 410 -24.10 12.05 18.44
N TYR A 411 -23.69 11.37 17.37
CA TYR A 411 -22.44 11.63 16.67
C TYR A 411 -22.72 11.75 15.17
N GLY A 412 -21.99 12.61 14.49
CA GLY A 412 -21.97 12.69 13.03
C GLY A 412 -20.69 13.38 12.59
N LEU A 413 -20.38 13.31 11.31
CA LEU A 413 -19.40 14.17 10.67
C LEU A 413 -19.88 14.43 9.27
N VAL A 414 -19.94 15.71 8.89
CA VAL A 414 -20.02 16.15 7.50
C VAL A 414 -18.64 16.66 7.12
N SER A 415 -18.12 16.20 5.99
CA SER A 415 -16.82 16.63 5.48
C SER A 415 -16.92 17.87 4.59
N ALA A 416 -15.77 18.39 4.13
CA ALA A 416 -15.74 19.56 3.26
C ALA A 416 -16.31 19.20 1.86
N PRO A 417 -17.26 19.99 1.33
CA PRO A 417 -17.82 19.72 0.01
C PRO A 417 -16.85 20.02 -1.11
N SER A 418 -16.79 19.10 -2.07
CA SER A 418 -16.33 19.37 -3.42
C SER A 418 -17.47 19.96 -4.24
N VAL A 419 -17.16 20.94 -5.08
CA VAL A 419 -18.18 21.77 -5.74
C VAL A 419 -18.09 21.65 -7.26
N ILE A 420 -19.24 21.56 -7.92
CA ILE A 420 -19.39 21.73 -9.38
C ILE A 420 -20.41 22.83 -9.63
N SER A 421 -20.06 23.82 -10.47
CA SER A 421 -21.02 24.84 -10.92
C SER A 421 -21.94 24.28 -12.00
N ASN A 422 -23.26 24.48 -11.87
CA ASN A 422 -24.27 24.05 -12.85
C ASN A 422 -24.88 25.23 -13.64
N GLY A 423 -24.27 26.42 -13.57
CA GLY A 423 -24.70 27.64 -14.23
C GLY A 423 -25.70 28.50 -13.45
N SER A 424 -26.63 27.91 -12.69
CA SER A 424 -27.59 28.65 -11.83
C SER A 424 -27.35 28.49 -10.32
N GLY A 425 -26.46 27.57 -9.93
CA GLY A 425 -25.96 27.39 -8.58
C GLY A 425 -24.92 26.27 -8.52
N LEU A 426 -24.84 25.61 -7.37
CA LEU A 426 -23.75 24.71 -7.03
C LEU A 426 -24.25 23.30 -6.73
N ILE A 427 -23.52 22.29 -7.20
CA ILE A 427 -23.66 20.90 -6.78
C ILE A 427 -22.56 20.62 -5.76
N LEU A 428 -22.96 20.28 -4.54
CA LEU A 428 -22.08 19.97 -3.43
C LEU A 428 -22.03 18.45 -3.23
N MET A 429 -20.83 17.87 -3.23
CA MET A 429 -20.61 16.45 -2.99
C MET A 429 -19.62 16.28 -1.86
N PHE A 430 -19.98 15.49 -0.85
CA PHE A 430 -19.14 15.29 0.33
C PHE A 430 -19.39 13.94 0.97
N SER A 431 -18.41 13.47 1.74
CA SER A 431 -18.57 12.30 2.58
C SER A 431 -19.17 12.63 3.94
N VAL A 432 -19.81 11.65 4.54
CA VAL A 432 -20.34 11.69 5.90
C VAL A 432 -19.80 10.50 6.70
N SER A 433 -19.70 10.63 8.02
CA SER A 433 -19.37 9.49 8.88
C SER A 433 -20.10 9.54 10.22
N ASP A 434 -19.96 8.46 10.99
CA ASP A 434 -20.48 8.35 12.36
C ASP A 434 -19.76 9.22 13.41
N GLY A 435 -18.83 10.11 13.01
CA GLY A 435 -18.25 11.13 13.87
C GLY A 435 -17.29 10.62 14.96
N ARG A 436 -16.76 9.41 14.82
CA ARG A 436 -15.86 8.77 15.81
C ARG A 436 -14.37 8.96 15.53
N GLY A 437 -14.02 9.85 14.60
CA GLY A 437 -12.65 10.10 14.17
C GLY A 437 -11.99 8.84 13.60
N MET A 438 -10.78 8.51 14.06
CA MET A 438 -10.05 7.30 13.65
C MET A 438 -10.78 5.97 13.95
N ASN A 439 -11.83 5.98 14.78
CA ASN A 439 -12.62 4.79 15.11
C ASN A 439 -13.96 4.73 14.35
N SER A 440 -14.11 5.50 13.28
CA SER A 440 -15.30 5.48 12.46
C SER A 440 -15.52 4.11 11.82
N LEU A 441 -16.76 3.64 11.90
CA LEU A 441 -17.16 2.33 11.37
C LEU A 441 -18.11 2.44 10.18
N VAL A 442 -18.75 3.60 10.04
CA VAL A 442 -19.72 3.87 8.99
C VAL A 442 -19.37 5.19 8.35
N GLY A 443 -19.23 5.16 7.03
CA GLY A 443 -19.06 6.31 6.17
C GLY A 443 -20.04 6.22 4.99
N GLY A 444 -20.31 7.38 4.42
CA GLY A 444 -21.28 7.56 3.35
C GLY A 444 -20.91 8.74 2.47
N VAL A 445 -21.72 8.99 1.44
CA VAL A 445 -21.61 10.16 0.59
C VAL A 445 -22.98 10.80 0.40
N SER A 446 -22.98 12.12 0.24
CA SER A 446 -24.19 12.91 0.02
C SER A 446 -23.98 13.91 -1.11
N ILE A 447 -25.08 14.24 -1.79
CA ILE A 447 -25.11 15.26 -2.83
C ILE A 447 -26.21 16.26 -2.47
N TYR A 448 -25.86 17.54 -2.52
CA TYR A 448 -26.76 18.67 -2.36
C TYR A 448 -26.69 19.57 -3.59
N THR A 449 -27.76 20.31 -3.84
CA THR A 449 -27.74 21.49 -4.69
C THR A 449 -27.89 22.73 -3.82
N PHE A 450 -27.17 23.80 -4.15
CA PHE A 450 -27.28 25.09 -3.49
C PHE A 450 -27.64 26.15 -4.54
N GLU A 451 -28.89 26.61 -4.49
CA GLU A 451 -29.45 27.57 -5.44
C GLU A 451 -30.26 28.63 -4.69
N GLY A 452 -30.07 29.91 -5.03
CA GLY A 452 -30.82 31.01 -4.42
C GLY A 452 -30.64 31.16 -2.89
N GLY A 453 -29.53 30.68 -2.34
CA GLY A 453 -29.25 30.74 -0.90
C GLY A 453 -29.84 29.60 -0.08
N SER A 454 -30.24 28.48 -0.70
CA SER A 454 -30.80 27.33 0.05
C SER A 454 -30.22 25.99 -0.38
N LEU A 455 -30.02 25.11 0.61
CA LEU A 455 -29.57 23.73 0.47
C LEU A 455 -30.73 22.79 0.17
N GLU A 456 -30.61 22.01 -0.91
CA GLU A 456 -31.53 20.92 -1.23
C GLU A 456 -30.78 19.59 -1.33
N ARG A 457 -31.12 18.63 -0.45
CA ARG A 457 -30.54 17.28 -0.50
C ARG A 457 -31.04 16.51 -1.72
N ARG A 458 -30.12 16.04 -2.55
CA ARG A 458 -30.39 15.23 -3.75
C ARG A 458 -30.14 13.75 -3.53
N TYR A 459 -29.11 13.42 -2.74
CA TYR A 459 -28.68 12.04 -2.52
C TYR A 459 -28.04 11.87 -1.13
N LEU A 460 -28.23 10.71 -0.52
CA LEU A 460 -27.51 10.26 0.67
C LEU A 460 -27.44 8.73 0.68
N ASN A 461 -26.23 8.19 0.82
CA ASN A 461 -26.01 6.77 1.03
C ASN A 461 -24.92 6.56 2.07
N THR A 462 -25.23 5.79 3.11
CA THR A 462 -24.36 5.54 4.28
C THR A 462 -24.09 4.06 4.52
N GLU A 463 -24.51 3.16 3.63
CA GLU A 463 -24.45 1.71 3.87
C GLU A 463 -23.36 1.01 3.03
N ASP A 464 -22.98 1.58 1.87
CA ASP A 464 -22.25 0.83 0.84
C ASP A 464 -20.72 1.02 0.80
N PHE A 465 -20.16 2.00 1.54
CA PHE A 465 -18.77 2.44 1.29
C PHE A 465 -17.76 2.12 2.41
N GLY A 466 -18.19 1.77 3.62
CA GLY A 466 -17.27 1.62 4.76
C GLY A 466 -16.70 2.97 5.20
N ILE A 467 -15.42 3.04 5.58
CA ILE A 467 -14.74 4.31 5.91
C ILE A 467 -14.46 5.05 4.60
N VAL A 468 -14.81 6.34 4.54
CA VAL A 468 -14.67 7.18 3.34
C VAL A 468 -13.69 8.32 3.62
N SER A 469 -12.92 8.74 2.61
CA SER A 469 -12.05 9.92 2.70
C SER A 469 -12.84 11.19 3.03
N ASN A 470 -12.26 12.09 3.82
CA ASN A 470 -12.88 13.37 4.18
C ASN A 470 -12.91 14.40 3.03
N TYR A 471 -12.33 14.07 1.88
CA TYR A 471 -12.33 14.93 0.70
C TYR A 471 -12.63 14.08 -0.52
N MET A 472 -13.36 14.67 -1.46
CA MET A 472 -13.66 14.11 -2.77
C MET A 472 -12.96 14.95 -3.86
N VAL A 473 -12.88 14.41 -5.07
CA VAL A 473 -12.34 15.09 -6.25
C VAL A 473 -13.48 15.31 -7.23
N ALA A 474 -13.92 16.55 -7.39
CA ALA A 474 -14.91 16.88 -8.41
C ALA A 474 -14.29 16.81 -9.81
N VAL A 475 -15.01 16.22 -10.76
CA VAL A 475 -14.61 16.11 -12.18
C VAL A 475 -15.81 16.48 -13.05
N SER A 476 -15.58 17.32 -14.05
CA SER A 476 -16.59 17.71 -15.03
C SER A 476 -15.96 17.73 -16.43
N ASN A 477 -16.02 16.59 -17.12
CA ASN A 477 -15.42 16.37 -18.44
C ASN A 477 -16.50 15.85 -19.43
N GLU A 478 -16.19 15.82 -20.73
CA GLU A 478 -17.07 15.21 -21.74
C GLU A 478 -17.33 13.72 -21.42
N GLY A 479 -18.49 13.42 -20.83
CA GLY A 479 -18.95 12.06 -20.53
C GLY A 479 -19.06 11.70 -19.05
N PHE A 480 -18.53 12.50 -18.13
CA PHE A 480 -18.71 12.31 -16.68
C PHE A 480 -18.72 13.65 -15.93
N GLU A 481 -19.76 13.84 -15.12
CA GLU A 481 -19.91 14.93 -14.17
C GLU A 481 -20.21 14.31 -12.80
N GLY A 482 -19.35 14.56 -11.81
CA GLY A 482 -19.46 13.93 -10.51
C GLY A 482 -18.18 14.06 -9.69
N ALA A 483 -17.95 13.12 -8.78
CA ALA A 483 -16.75 13.12 -7.94
C ALA A 483 -16.16 11.73 -7.71
N TYR A 484 -14.84 11.68 -7.51
CA TYR A 484 -14.09 10.50 -7.10
C TYR A 484 -13.76 10.56 -5.62
N PHE A 485 -13.75 9.41 -4.95
CA PHE A 485 -13.42 9.32 -3.54
C PHE A 485 -12.85 7.94 -3.19
N ALA A 486 -11.97 7.92 -2.20
CA ALA A 486 -11.44 6.68 -1.66
C ALA A 486 -12.33 6.20 -0.50
N ALA A 487 -12.55 4.90 -0.43
CA ALA A 487 -13.23 4.27 0.68
C ALA A 487 -12.61 2.91 1.01
N SER A 488 -13.05 2.26 2.11
CA SER A 488 -12.49 0.98 2.56
C SER A 488 -12.47 -0.10 1.47
N GLY A 489 -13.44 -0.07 0.55
CA GLY A 489 -13.56 -1.03 -0.55
C GLY A 489 -12.82 -0.66 -1.84
N GLY A 490 -12.12 0.47 -1.90
CA GLY A 490 -11.37 0.89 -3.09
C GLY A 490 -11.55 2.35 -3.49
N LEU A 491 -11.22 2.65 -4.75
CA LEU A 491 -11.53 3.91 -5.42
C LEU A 491 -12.93 3.85 -6.02
N TYR A 492 -13.79 4.81 -5.67
CA TYR A 492 -15.15 4.96 -6.17
C TYR A 492 -15.30 6.25 -6.96
N ARG A 493 -16.31 6.29 -7.82
CA ARG A 493 -16.86 7.53 -8.38
C ARG A 493 -18.35 7.61 -8.09
N ILE A 494 -18.87 8.82 -8.00
CA ILE A 494 -20.30 9.11 -7.90
C ILE A 494 -20.67 10.19 -8.92
N SER A 495 -21.71 9.96 -9.72
CA SER A 495 -22.20 10.99 -10.63
C SER A 495 -23.00 12.07 -9.90
N SER A 496 -23.09 13.27 -10.48
CA SER A 496 -23.93 14.37 -9.99
C SER A 496 -25.41 13.98 -9.81
N ALA A 497 -25.85 12.93 -10.53
CA ALA A 497 -27.19 12.34 -10.42
C ALA A 497 -27.36 11.32 -9.26
N GLY A 498 -26.32 11.00 -8.51
CA GLY A 498 -26.38 10.09 -7.36
C GLY A 498 -26.17 8.60 -7.68
N SER A 499 -25.43 8.28 -8.74
CA SER A 499 -25.04 6.89 -9.04
C SER A 499 -23.56 6.67 -8.71
N ALA A 500 -23.31 5.90 -7.65
CA ALA A 500 -21.96 5.52 -7.24
C ALA A 500 -21.54 4.17 -7.86
N SER A 501 -20.29 4.05 -8.30
CA SER A 501 -19.70 2.83 -8.83
C SER A 501 -18.28 2.64 -8.31
N LEU A 502 -17.94 1.41 -7.91
CA LEU A 502 -16.57 1.02 -7.61
C LEU A 502 -15.76 1.01 -8.91
N MET A 503 -14.66 1.75 -8.93
CA MET A 503 -13.75 1.85 -10.07
C MET A 503 -12.61 0.84 -9.96
N ASN A 504 -12.02 0.73 -8.77
CA ASN A 504 -10.95 -0.24 -8.53
C ASN A 504 -10.91 -0.67 -7.06
N GLY A 505 -11.17 -1.96 -6.83
CA GLY A 505 -11.12 -2.57 -5.49
C GLY A 505 -9.73 -3.00 -5.01
N SER A 506 -8.70 -2.91 -5.85
CA SER A 506 -7.31 -3.23 -5.46
C SER A 506 -6.61 -2.05 -4.78
N ILE A 507 -7.13 -0.83 -4.90
CA ILE A 507 -6.62 0.37 -4.24
C ILE A 507 -7.22 0.42 -2.83
N GLU A 508 -6.76 -0.49 -1.96
CA GLU A 508 -7.26 -0.62 -0.59
C GLU A 508 -6.54 0.34 0.38
N GLU A 509 -7.19 0.61 1.50
CA GLU A 509 -6.65 1.41 2.61
C GLU A 509 -6.17 2.81 2.19
N VAL A 510 -6.87 3.56 1.34
CA VAL A 510 -6.50 4.98 1.07
C VAL A 510 -7.30 5.90 1.99
N HIS A 511 -6.61 6.59 2.90
CA HIS A 511 -7.21 7.59 3.80
C HIS A 511 -6.91 9.03 3.41
N ALA A 512 -5.80 9.27 2.68
CA ALA A 512 -5.46 10.58 2.13
C ALA A 512 -6.45 10.98 1.02
N ALA A 513 -6.63 12.30 0.84
CA ALA A 513 -7.47 12.83 -0.22
C ALA A 513 -6.86 12.50 -1.61
N PRO A 514 -7.63 11.91 -2.54
CA PRO A 514 -7.18 11.69 -3.91
C PRO A 514 -6.88 13.03 -4.60
N VAL A 515 -5.86 13.10 -5.46
CA VAL A 515 -5.50 14.33 -6.18
C VAL A 515 -5.65 14.11 -7.68
N LEU A 516 -6.35 15.01 -8.36
CA LEU A 516 -6.50 14.98 -9.81
C LEU A 516 -5.36 15.76 -10.44
N VAL A 517 -4.67 15.17 -11.41
CA VAL A 517 -3.57 15.81 -12.12
C VAL A 517 -3.89 15.84 -13.61
N ASP A 518 -3.77 17.02 -14.22
CA ASP A 518 -4.06 17.35 -15.62
C ASP A 518 -5.49 17.01 -16.08
N GLY A 519 -6.42 16.83 -15.13
CA GLY A 519 -7.78 16.40 -15.43
C GLY A 519 -7.91 14.95 -15.92
N GLU A 520 -6.82 14.17 -15.90
CA GLU A 520 -6.76 12.83 -16.51
C GLU A 520 -6.35 11.72 -15.54
N ARG A 521 -5.57 12.05 -14.49
CA ARG A 521 -4.96 11.04 -13.60
C ARG A 521 -5.26 11.31 -12.15
N ILE A 522 -5.54 10.25 -11.39
CA ILE A 522 -5.78 10.33 -9.94
C ILE A 522 -4.57 9.75 -9.21
N TYR A 523 -3.93 10.58 -8.39
CA TYR A 523 -2.83 10.22 -7.52
C TYR A 523 -3.36 9.89 -6.13
N LEU A 524 -2.94 8.74 -5.61
CA LEU A 524 -3.40 8.16 -4.36
C LEU A 524 -2.20 7.65 -3.57
N ALA A 525 -2.27 7.75 -2.25
CA ALA A 525 -1.27 7.16 -1.37
C ALA A 525 -1.93 6.27 -0.33
N ALA A 526 -1.51 5.01 -0.27
CA ALA A 526 -2.07 4.02 0.65
C ALA A 526 -1.68 4.30 2.11
N TYR A 527 -2.57 3.97 3.02
CA TYR A 527 -2.46 4.01 4.47
C TYR A 527 -2.21 2.58 4.97
N GLY A 528 -0.96 2.11 4.96
CA GLY A 528 -0.66 0.74 5.39
C GLY A 528 0.83 0.44 5.47
N SER A 529 1.22 -0.71 6.05
CA SER A 529 2.64 -1.06 6.29
C SER A 529 3.51 -1.19 5.02
N ARG A 530 2.88 -1.39 3.85
CA ARG A 530 3.52 -1.43 2.52
C ARG A 530 3.42 -0.11 1.74
N SER A 531 2.66 0.87 2.25
CA SER A 531 2.24 2.15 1.64
C SER A 531 2.79 2.45 0.24
N GLU A 532 2.14 1.88 -0.77
CA GLU A 532 2.37 2.17 -2.18
C GLU A 532 1.66 3.50 -2.57
N ASN A 533 2.25 4.23 -3.51
CA ASN A 533 1.57 5.34 -4.19
C ASN A 533 1.03 4.83 -5.52
N TYR A 534 -0.24 5.05 -5.78
CA TYR A 534 -0.91 4.65 -7.01
C TYR A 534 -1.14 5.88 -7.88
N VAL A 535 -0.97 5.69 -9.19
CA VAL A 535 -1.54 6.58 -10.20
C VAL A 535 -2.57 5.77 -10.97
N SER A 536 -3.80 6.28 -11.04
CA SER A 536 -4.91 5.70 -11.78
C SER A 536 -5.34 6.63 -12.91
N ASP A 537 -5.89 6.09 -13.98
CA ASP A 537 -6.74 6.88 -14.89
C ASP A 537 -8.13 7.11 -14.28
N LEU A 538 -8.98 7.89 -14.97
CA LEU A 538 -10.36 8.17 -14.56
C LEU A 538 -11.27 6.93 -14.65
N GLU A 539 -10.86 5.89 -15.37
CA GLU A 539 -11.53 4.59 -15.46
C GLU A 539 -11.16 3.66 -14.31
N GLY A 540 -10.24 4.06 -13.43
CA GLY A 540 -9.81 3.26 -12.27
C GLY A 540 -8.66 2.29 -12.57
N ASN A 541 -8.09 2.27 -13.77
CA ASN A 541 -6.96 1.40 -14.08
C ASN A 541 -5.68 1.96 -13.42
N ILE A 542 -4.96 1.10 -12.69
CA ILE A 542 -3.67 1.47 -12.10
C ILE A 542 -2.63 1.61 -13.22
N LEU A 543 -2.28 2.85 -13.53
CA LEU A 543 -1.26 3.22 -14.50
C LEU A 543 0.14 3.01 -13.94
N SER A 544 0.37 3.21 -12.65
CA SER A 544 1.68 3.00 -12.02
C SER A 544 1.58 2.77 -10.51
N VAL A 545 2.53 2.03 -9.96
CA VAL A 545 2.69 1.81 -8.52
C VAL A 545 4.10 2.20 -8.13
N PHE A 546 4.24 3.07 -7.14
CA PHE A 546 5.54 3.46 -6.60
C PHE A 546 5.66 3.02 -5.14
N GLU A 547 6.59 2.11 -4.87
CA GLU A 547 6.89 1.67 -3.51
C GLU A 547 7.62 2.77 -2.73
N ARG A 548 7.23 2.97 -1.46
CA ARG A 548 7.89 3.93 -0.58
C ARG A 548 9.37 3.59 -0.34
N PRO A 549 10.20 4.58 0.01
CA PRO A 549 11.55 4.34 0.52
C PRO A 549 11.54 3.52 1.83
N SER A 550 12.52 2.62 1.99
CA SER A 550 12.64 1.78 3.19
C SER A 550 13.00 2.55 4.47
N ASN A 551 13.48 3.80 4.35
CA ASN A 551 13.86 4.66 5.47
C ASN A 551 12.72 5.56 5.96
N VAL A 552 11.56 5.55 5.30
CA VAL A 552 10.39 6.33 5.69
C VAL A 552 9.23 5.36 5.96
N ASP A 553 9.05 4.99 7.23
CA ASP A 553 8.02 4.05 7.69
C ASP A 553 6.83 4.79 8.29
N ASN A 554 5.67 4.89 7.63
CA ASN A 554 4.40 5.14 8.35
C ASN A 554 3.14 5.18 7.48
N TYR A 555 2.00 5.36 8.15
CA TYR A 555 0.70 5.68 7.60
C TYR A 555 0.69 7.05 6.89
N ASN A 556 -0.02 7.15 5.76
CA ASN A 556 -0.17 8.38 5.00
C ASN A 556 -1.60 8.93 5.10
N MET A 557 -1.74 10.13 5.67
CA MET A 557 -3.02 10.87 5.76
C MET A 557 -3.03 12.16 4.95
N SER A 558 -1.96 12.43 4.21
CA SER A 558 -1.70 13.68 3.51
C SER A 558 -1.83 13.52 1.99
N PRO A 559 -2.49 14.45 1.28
CA PRO A 559 -2.60 14.38 -0.18
C PRO A 559 -1.21 14.46 -0.85
N VAL A 560 -1.08 13.76 -1.98
CA VAL A 560 0.12 13.80 -2.83
C VAL A 560 0.22 15.17 -3.51
N THR A 561 1.42 15.73 -3.60
CA THR A 561 1.65 17.01 -4.30
C THR A 561 2.52 16.75 -5.53
N VAL A 562 2.03 17.10 -6.72
CA VAL A 562 2.75 16.92 -7.99
C VAL A 562 3.06 18.30 -8.58
N ILE A 563 4.32 18.55 -8.90
CA ILE A 563 4.81 19.83 -9.43
C ILE A 563 5.78 19.52 -10.56
N GLY A 564 5.35 19.77 -11.81
CA GLY A 564 6.05 19.31 -13.01
C GLY A 564 6.37 17.81 -12.94
N SER A 565 7.67 17.48 -12.91
CA SER A 565 8.17 16.10 -12.81
C SER A 565 8.42 15.60 -11.38
N TRP A 566 8.10 16.42 -10.37
CA TRP A 566 8.28 16.09 -8.96
C TRP A 566 6.97 15.61 -8.34
N THR A 567 7.06 14.56 -7.53
CA THR A 567 5.97 14.06 -6.69
C THR A 567 6.44 14.04 -5.24
N PHE A 568 5.76 14.79 -4.37
CA PHE A 568 6.03 14.89 -2.95
C PHE A 568 4.95 14.16 -2.15
N VAL A 569 5.40 13.36 -1.17
CA VAL A 569 4.52 12.56 -0.33
C VAL A 569 4.93 12.70 1.13
N GLY A 570 4.00 13.14 1.99
CA GLY A 570 4.16 13.20 3.44
C GLY A 570 3.52 12.01 4.15
N ASN A 571 4.04 11.60 5.31
CA ASN A 571 3.49 10.55 6.16
C ASN A 571 3.87 10.77 7.65
N ASP A 572 3.46 9.86 8.54
CA ASP A 572 3.71 10.00 9.99
C ASP A 572 5.17 9.78 10.45
N SER A 573 6.12 9.66 9.52
CA SER A 573 7.56 9.58 9.82
C SER A 573 8.40 10.58 9.02
N GLY A 574 7.75 11.43 8.22
CA GLY A 574 8.43 12.45 7.43
C GLY A 574 7.85 12.58 6.03
N MET A 575 8.72 12.91 5.06
CA MET A 575 8.34 13.03 3.67
C MET A 575 9.42 12.48 2.73
N TYR A 576 9.03 12.20 1.48
CA TYR A 576 9.95 11.85 0.41
C TYR A 576 9.56 12.51 -0.92
N ALA A 577 10.58 12.89 -1.69
CA ALA A 577 10.45 13.53 -2.99
C ALA A 577 10.91 12.57 -4.09
N ILE A 578 10.03 12.36 -5.06
CA ILE A 578 10.25 11.53 -6.23
C ILE A 578 10.41 12.47 -7.43
N TYR A 579 11.39 12.20 -8.29
CA TYR A 579 11.52 12.87 -9.57
C TYR A 579 11.45 11.85 -10.69
N GLY A 580 10.69 12.18 -11.74
CA GLY A 580 10.54 11.37 -12.94
C GLY A 580 9.12 10.83 -13.12
N SER A 581 8.86 10.29 -14.30
CA SER A 581 7.58 9.66 -14.63
C SER A 581 7.47 8.30 -13.94
N PHE A 582 6.36 8.09 -13.24
CA PHE A 582 6.12 6.81 -12.58
C PHE A 582 6.06 5.70 -13.65
N PRO A 583 6.80 4.60 -13.49
CA PRO A 583 6.86 3.56 -14.49
C PRO A 583 5.47 2.96 -14.70
N GLU A 584 5.10 2.69 -15.95
CA GLU A 584 3.84 2.02 -16.24
C GLU A 584 3.77 0.69 -15.46
N SER A 585 2.78 0.59 -14.59
CA SER A 585 2.36 -0.62 -13.92
C SER A 585 1.96 -1.59 -15.02
N VAL A 586 2.90 -2.46 -15.38
CA VAL A 586 2.57 -3.69 -16.08
C VAL A 586 1.71 -4.46 -15.08
N PRO A 587 0.40 -4.67 -15.35
CA PRO A 587 -0.51 -5.30 -14.39
C PRO A 587 0.15 -6.55 -13.86
N GLY A 588 0.39 -6.55 -12.53
CA GLY A 588 1.32 -7.42 -11.83
C GLY A 588 1.50 -8.72 -12.56
N GLY A 589 2.59 -8.79 -13.34
CA GLY A 589 2.82 -9.89 -14.26
C GLY A 589 2.76 -11.17 -13.45
N GLY A 590 1.67 -11.93 -13.61
CA GLY A 590 1.52 -13.23 -12.98
C GLY A 590 2.83 -13.97 -13.22
N PHE A 591 3.45 -14.44 -12.12
CA PHE A 591 4.78 -15.05 -12.12
C PHE A 591 4.97 -15.81 -13.43
N PRO A 592 5.91 -15.41 -14.31
CA PRO A 592 5.83 -15.81 -15.69
C PRO A 592 5.80 -17.33 -15.74
N LEU A 593 4.71 -17.90 -16.26
CA LEU A 593 4.51 -19.36 -16.27
C LEU A 593 5.69 -20.08 -16.93
N TRP A 594 6.43 -19.39 -17.79
CA TRP A 594 7.67 -19.90 -18.39
C TRP A 594 8.83 -20.06 -17.39
N ILE A 595 8.96 -19.22 -16.35
CA ILE A 595 9.98 -19.39 -15.29
C ILE A 595 9.65 -20.62 -14.45
N LEU A 596 8.38 -20.79 -14.09
CA LEU A 596 7.91 -22.01 -13.42
C LEU A 596 8.13 -23.24 -14.31
N ALA A 597 7.75 -23.16 -15.59
CA ALA A 597 7.96 -24.24 -16.55
C ALA A 597 9.46 -24.55 -16.75
N ALA A 598 10.33 -23.53 -16.74
CA ALA A 598 11.77 -23.69 -16.83
C ALA A 598 12.34 -24.35 -15.56
N ALA A 599 11.90 -23.95 -14.37
CA ALA A 599 12.30 -24.58 -13.11
C ALA A 599 11.88 -26.06 -13.06
N VAL A 600 10.64 -26.36 -13.46
CA VAL A 600 10.13 -27.74 -13.57
C VAL A 600 10.93 -28.52 -14.61
N ALA A 601 11.19 -27.94 -15.79
CA ALA A 601 11.99 -28.57 -16.84
C ALA A 601 13.43 -28.86 -16.38
N LEU A 602 14.05 -27.97 -15.62
CA LEU A 602 15.39 -28.16 -15.05
C LEU A 602 15.40 -29.29 -14.00
N ILE A 603 14.38 -29.38 -13.15
CA ILE A 603 14.24 -30.48 -12.18
C ILE A 603 14.06 -31.81 -12.92
N VAL A 604 13.18 -31.85 -13.93
CA VAL A 604 12.93 -33.03 -14.76
C VAL A 604 14.21 -33.45 -15.50
N ALA A 605 14.91 -32.50 -16.10
CA ALA A 605 16.18 -32.73 -16.80
C ALA A 605 17.26 -33.22 -15.84
N GLY A 606 17.37 -32.63 -14.65
CA GLY A 606 18.30 -33.05 -13.60
C GLY A 606 18.05 -34.50 -13.16
N LEU A 607 16.78 -34.87 -12.96
CA LEU A 607 16.39 -36.25 -12.65
C LEU A 607 16.69 -37.21 -13.80
N TYR A 608 16.42 -36.81 -15.05
CA TYR A 608 16.75 -37.60 -16.23
C TYR A 608 18.26 -37.84 -16.36
N LEU A 609 19.07 -36.79 -16.17
CA LEU A 609 20.53 -36.86 -16.20
C LEU A 609 21.05 -37.71 -15.04
N ALA A 610 20.47 -37.60 -13.84
CA ALA A 610 20.80 -38.46 -12.71
C ALA A 610 20.49 -39.93 -13.03
N MET A 611 19.33 -40.24 -13.60
CA MET A 611 18.99 -41.60 -14.03
C MET A 611 19.96 -42.14 -15.09
N LYS A 612 20.32 -41.31 -16.08
CA LYS A 612 21.19 -41.72 -17.18
C LYS A 612 22.66 -41.87 -16.76
N TYR A 613 23.21 -40.90 -16.07
CA TYR A 613 24.65 -40.82 -15.80
C TYR A 613 25.05 -41.30 -14.41
N VAL A 614 24.21 -41.08 -13.38
CA VAL A 614 24.49 -41.55 -12.01
C VAL A 614 24.00 -42.98 -11.82
N LEU A 615 22.79 -43.30 -12.28
CA LEU A 615 22.21 -44.64 -12.18
C LEU A 615 22.57 -45.57 -13.35
N ARG A 616 23.16 -45.04 -14.44
CA ARG A 616 23.53 -45.79 -15.67
C ARG A 616 22.34 -46.52 -16.32
N ILE A 617 21.15 -45.91 -16.30
CA ILE A 617 19.97 -46.43 -17.01
C ILE A 617 20.03 -45.93 -18.46
N GLU A 618 20.27 -46.82 -19.42
CA GLU A 618 20.45 -46.46 -20.84
C GLU A 618 19.18 -45.84 -21.47
N CYS A 619 17.98 -46.31 -21.09
CA CYS A 619 16.69 -45.85 -21.61
C CYS A 619 15.69 -45.47 -20.49
N PRO A 620 15.79 -44.27 -19.88
CA PRO A 620 14.97 -43.88 -18.72
C PRO A 620 13.46 -43.86 -18.99
N LEU A 621 13.02 -43.35 -20.15
CA LEU A 621 11.59 -43.27 -20.50
C LEU A 621 10.94 -44.64 -20.72
N GLY A 622 11.67 -45.58 -21.33
CA GLY A 622 11.22 -46.96 -21.53
C GLY A 622 11.04 -47.69 -20.20
N PHE A 623 11.99 -47.48 -19.28
CA PHE A 623 11.94 -48.01 -17.91
C PHE A 623 10.71 -47.50 -17.13
N ILE A 624 10.45 -46.18 -17.16
CA ILE A 624 9.29 -45.56 -16.49
C ILE A 624 7.97 -46.15 -17.02
N ARG A 625 7.82 -46.25 -18.35
CA ARG A 625 6.60 -46.78 -18.99
C ARG A 625 6.32 -48.23 -18.60
N GLN A 626 7.36 -49.06 -18.49
CA GLN A 626 7.22 -50.48 -18.13
C GLN A 626 6.81 -50.66 -16.67
N ASN A 627 7.40 -49.88 -15.74
CA ASN A 627 7.07 -49.97 -14.32
C ASN A 627 5.69 -49.37 -13.98
N LEU A 628 5.27 -48.29 -14.64
CA LEU A 628 3.91 -47.75 -14.50
C LEU A 628 2.83 -48.74 -14.98
N ARG A 629 3.06 -49.45 -16.10
CA ARG A 629 2.13 -50.50 -16.59
C ARG A 629 1.92 -51.64 -15.60
N ALA A 630 2.88 -51.90 -14.70
CA ALA A 630 2.76 -52.93 -13.68
C ALA A 630 1.78 -52.57 -12.54
N TYR A 631 1.36 -51.30 -12.45
CA TYR A 631 0.31 -50.86 -11.53
C TYR A 631 -1.11 -51.15 -12.08
N THR A 632 -1.29 -51.13 -13.41
CA THR A 632 -2.60 -51.22 -14.06
C THR A 632 -2.98 -52.63 -14.52
N HIS A 633 -2.01 -53.55 -14.71
CA HIS A 633 -2.29 -54.94 -15.10
C HIS A 633 -1.96 -55.92 -13.96
N PRO A 634 -2.97 -56.46 -13.25
CA PRO A 634 -2.76 -57.46 -12.21
C PRO A 634 -2.56 -58.86 -12.84
N GLY A 635 -1.51 -59.57 -12.43
CA GLY A 635 -1.48 -61.03 -12.54
C GLY A 635 -2.57 -61.65 -11.65
N GLU A 636 -3.20 -62.73 -12.12
CA GLU A 636 -4.36 -63.36 -11.47
C GLU A 636 -4.00 -64.08 -10.16
N GLY A 637 -4.88 -63.93 -9.16
CA GLY A 637 -5.11 -64.87 -8.04
C GLY A 637 -4.02 -65.06 -6.97
N SER A 638 -4.07 -64.30 -5.86
CA SER A 638 -3.48 -64.63 -4.53
C SER A 638 -3.80 -63.51 -3.51
N HIS A 639 -3.38 -63.63 -2.23
CA HIS A 639 -3.47 -62.70 -1.08
C HIS A 639 -3.42 -61.20 -1.42
N ASN A 640 -2.73 -60.85 -2.51
CA ASN A 640 -2.70 -59.55 -3.18
C ASN A 640 -4.09 -58.95 -3.50
N ALA A 641 -5.14 -59.74 -3.74
CA ALA A 641 -6.47 -59.22 -4.06
C ALA A 641 -7.14 -58.50 -2.87
N LYS A 642 -6.98 -59.03 -1.64
CA LYS A 642 -7.52 -58.41 -0.42
C LYS A 642 -6.81 -57.10 -0.07
N SER A 643 -5.48 -57.08 -0.17
CA SER A 643 -4.69 -55.86 0.09
C SER A 643 -4.94 -54.78 -0.97
N LYS A 644 -5.16 -55.15 -2.23
CA LYS A 644 -5.58 -54.22 -3.28
C LYS A 644 -7.00 -53.68 -3.06
N ARG A 645 -7.95 -54.50 -2.60
CA ARG A 645 -9.30 -54.03 -2.23
C ARG A 645 -9.25 -53.06 -1.05
N ARG A 646 -8.40 -53.33 -0.05
CA ARG A 646 -8.14 -52.39 1.05
C ARG A 646 -7.51 -51.09 0.58
N LEU A 647 -6.57 -51.14 -0.37
CA LEU A 647 -5.99 -49.93 -0.96
C LEU A 647 -7.06 -49.08 -1.65
N VAL A 648 -7.92 -49.67 -2.48
CA VAL A 648 -9.01 -48.94 -3.13
C VAL A 648 -9.94 -48.29 -2.11
N LEU A 649 -10.28 -49.00 -1.02
CA LEU A 649 -11.08 -48.43 0.06
C LEU A 649 -10.37 -47.26 0.77
N VAL A 650 -9.07 -47.38 1.04
CA VAL A 650 -8.28 -46.30 1.67
C VAL A 650 -8.16 -45.10 0.74
N LEU A 651 -7.96 -45.31 -0.55
CA LEU A 651 -7.92 -44.22 -1.54
C LEU A 651 -9.29 -43.54 -1.65
N ALA A 652 -10.39 -44.31 -1.74
CA ALA A 652 -11.73 -43.74 -1.82
C ALA A 652 -12.11 -42.97 -0.54
N ALA A 653 -11.91 -43.57 0.64
CA ALA A 653 -12.22 -42.93 1.92
C ALA A 653 -11.29 -41.74 2.18
N GLY A 654 -9.99 -41.88 1.91
CA GLY A 654 -9.01 -40.82 2.07
C GLY A 654 -9.31 -39.63 1.14
N SER A 655 -9.65 -39.88 -0.13
CA SER A 655 -10.00 -38.81 -1.07
C SER A 655 -11.30 -38.12 -0.69
N ALA A 656 -12.29 -38.87 -0.17
CA ALA A 656 -13.52 -38.28 0.37
C ALA A 656 -13.26 -37.40 1.59
N ILE A 657 -12.39 -37.84 2.52
CA ILE A 657 -11.98 -37.05 3.68
C ILE A 657 -11.21 -35.81 3.24
N ALA A 658 -10.23 -35.95 2.33
CA ALA A 658 -9.46 -34.83 1.80
C ALA A 658 -10.37 -33.80 1.11
N PHE A 659 -11.36 -34.25 0.32
CA PHE A 659 -12.34 -33.37 -0.32
C PHE A 659 -13.26 -32.67 0.70
N GLY A 660 -13.70 -33.38 1.74
CA GLY A 660 -14.47 -32.80 2.83
C GLY A 660 -13.71 -31.71 3.58
N ILE A 661 -12.43 -31.97 3.91
CA ILE A 661 -11.55 -30.99 4.56
C ILE A 661 -11.26 -29.83 3.62
N PHE A 662 -11.00 -30.08 2.33
CA PHE A 662 -10.81 -29.03 1.34
C PHE A 662 -12.03 -28.10 1.27
N THR A 663 -13.24 -28.68 1.23
CA THR A 663 -14.49 -27.90 1.25
C THR A 663 -14.62 -27.11 2.55
N ALA A 664 -14.41 -27.73 3.71
CA ALA A 664 -14.46 -27.05 5.00
C ALA A 664 -13.43 -25.92 5.10
N SER A 665 -12.23 -26.15 4.56
CA SER A 665 -11.12 -25.21 4.48
C SER A 665 -11.50 -23.95 3.71
N LEU A 666 -12.21 -24.10 2.59
CA LEU A 666 -12.73 -22.97 1.83
C LEU A 666 -13.93 -22.29 2.51
N SER A 667 -14.74 -23.03 3.26
CA SER A 667 -16.01 -22.54 3.80
C SER A 667 -15.85 -21.82 5.15
N VAL A 668 -14.90 -22.25 5.98
CA VAL A 668 -14.71 -21.72 7.35
C VAL A 668 -13.36 -21.00 7.46
N GLY A 669 -13.40 -19.76 7.94
CA GLY A 669 -12.23 -18.97 8.30
C GLY A 669 -12.48 -18.11 9.53
N SER A 670 -11.47 -17.35 9.93
CA SER A 670 -11.50 -16.51 11.16
C SER A 670 -12.49 -15.35 11.07
N THR A 671 -12.72 -14.81 9.87
CA THR A 671 -13.55 -13.62 9.64
C THR A 671 -14.97 -13.94 9.17
N ALA A 672 -15.17 -15.06 8.47
CA ALA A 672 -16.46 -15.43 7.90
C ALA A 672 -16.65 -16.95 7.78
N VAL A 673 -17.89 -17.40 7.89
CA VAL A 673 -18.28 -18.80 7.70
C VAL A 673 -19.38 -18.86 6.65
N PHE A 674 -19.14 -19.59 5.56
CA PHE A 674 -20.07 -19.75 4.45
C PHE A 674 -20.70 -21.15 4.47
N SER A 675 -21.92 -21.27 3.93
CA SER A 675 -22.48 -22.59 3.61
C SER A 675 -21.62 -23.26 2.53
N PHE A 676 -21.62 -24.59 2.47
CA PHE A 676 -20.89 -25.32 1.44
C PHE A 676 -21.41 -25.02 0.04
N THR A 677 -22.72 -24.83 -0.12
CA THR A 677 -23.33 -24.43 -1.40
C THR A 677 -22.82 -23.07 -1.84
N ASP A 678 -22.76 -22.13 -0.91
CA ASP A 678 -22.40 -20.73 -1.19
C ASP A 678 -20.92 -20.62 -1.47
N THR A 679 -20.08 -21.39 -0.75
CA THR A 679 -18.65 -21.46 -1.00
C THR A 679 -18.34 -21.89 -2.43
N TYR A 680 -19.05 -22.90 -2.94
CA TYR A 680 -18.86 -23.34 -4.32
C TYR A 680 -19.45 -22.36 -5.34
N SER A 681 -20.60 -21.73 -5.07
CA SER A 681 -21.13 -20.70 -5.98
C SER A 681 -20.21 -19.49 -6.07
N ILE A 682 -19.69 -19.02 -4.94
CA ILE A 682 -18.67 -17.97 -4.82
C ILE A 682 -17.42 -18.37 -5.59
N LEU A 683 -16.91 -19.59 -5.37
CA LEU A 683 -15.72 -20.06 -6.04
C LEU A 683 -15.91 -20.17 -7.57
N PHE A 684 -17.02 -20.73 -8.04
CA PHE A 684 -17.32 -20.82 -9.46
C PHE A 684 -17.50 -19.45 -10.09
N SER A 685 -18.15 -18.53 -9.38
CA SER A 685 -18.30 -17.14 -9.81
C SER A 685 -16.94 -16.46 -9.93
N ALA A 686 -16.09 -16.55 -8.90
CA ALA A 686 -14.74 -16.00 -8.92
C ALA A 686 -13.86 -16.56 -10.06
N ILE A 687 -13.92 -17.87 -10.29
CA ILE A 687 -13.22 -18.52 -11.41
C ILE A 687 -13.77 -18.06 -12.75
N SER A 688 -15.10 -17.91 -12.87
CA SER A 688 -15.73 -17.49 -14.12
C SER A 688 -15.37 -16.06 -14.52
N LYS A 689 -15.10 -15.19 -13.52
CA LYS A 689 -14.59 -13.84 -13.70
C LYS A 689 -13.07 -13.77 -13.92
N GLY A 690 -12.39 -14.91 -13.97
CA GLY A 690 -10.93 -14.95 -14.14
C GLY A 690 -10.14 -14.36 -12.96
N GLY A 691 -10.75 -14.22 -11.78
CA GLY A 691 -10.13 -13.56 -10.64
C GLY A 691 -10.19 -12.02 -10.65
N GLN A 692 -10.86 -11.41 -11.64
CA GLN A 692 -11.07 -9.95 -11.72
C GLN A 692 -12.48 -9.58 -11.22
N ASP A 693 -12.68 -8.34 -10.77
CA ASP A 693 -13.98 -7.81 -10.33
C ASP A 693 -14.72 -8.71 -9.31
N LEU A 694 -13.97 -9.17 -8.31
CA LEU A 694 -14.45 -10.07 -7.28
C LEU A 694 -15.16 -9.30 -6.15
N THR A 695 -16.26 -9.85 -5.66
CA THR A 695 -16.94 -9.41 -4.43
C THR A 695 -16.14 -9.81 -3.19
N GLU A 696 -16.35 -9.18 -2.03
CA GLU A 696 -15.61 -9.52 -0.80
C GLU A 696 -15.58 -11.03 -0.46
N PRO A 697 -16.71 -11.79 -0.56
CA PRO A 697 -16.67 -13.24 -0.33
C PRO A 697 -15.85 -13.99 -1.39
N GLU A 698 -15.87 -13.53 -2.64
CA GLU A 698 -15.08 -14.08 -3.74
C GLU A 698 -13.58 -13.81 -3.54
N ILE A 699 -13.19 -12.60 -3.13
CA ILE A 699 -11.80 -12.26 -2.78
C ILE A 699 -11.31 -13.17 -1.67
N LEU A 700 -12.08 -13.29 -0.59
CA LEU A 700 -11.72 -14.11 0.57
C LEU A 700 -11.54 -15.59 0.20
N VAL A 701 -12.46 -16.17 -0.58
CA VAL A 701 -12.35 -17.58 -1.00
C VAL A 701 -11.24 -17.77 -2.03
N TYR A 702 -11.12 -16.88 -3.01
CA TYR A 702 -10.23 -17.04 -4.17
C TYR A 702 -8.79 -16.64 -3.90
N TYR A 703 -8.52 -15.51 -3.23
CA TYR A 703 -7.16 -15.01 -2.97
C TYR A 703 -6.58 -15.46 -1.64
N SER A 704 -7.40 -15.64 -0.60
CA SER A 704 -6.91 -16.02 0.73
C SER A 704 -7.01 -17.54 0.98
N ARG A 705 -8.19 -18.15 0.85
CA ARG A 705 -8.41 -19.54 1.31
C ARG A 705 -7.94 -20.60 0.32
N LEU A 706 -8.21 -20.41 -0.97
CA LEU A 706 -7.89 -21.41 -1.99
C LEU A 706 -6.38 -21.64 -2.16
N PRO A 707 -5.54 -20.60 -2.33
CA PRO A 707 -4.09 -20.76 -2.43
C PRO A 707 -3.48 -21.50 -1.24
N ARG A 708 -3.84 -21.05 -0.02
CA ARG A 708 -3.42 -21.67 1.24
C ARG A 708 -3.79 -23.15 1.32
N THR A 709 -5.04 -23.50 0.98
CA THR A 709 -5.50 -24.91 1.01
C THR A 709 -4.75 -25.77 -0.02
N MET A 710 -4.48 -25.23 -1.21
CA MET A 710 -3.72 -25.93 -2.26
C MET A 710 -2.26 -26.16 -1.87
N ALA A 711 -1.63 -25.20 -1.20
CA ALA A 711 -0.27 -25.37 -0.67
C ALA A 711 -0.24 -26.41 0.46
N ALA A 712 -1.19 -26.38 1.40
CA ALA A 712 -1.31 -27.40 2.45
C ALA A 712 -1.49 -28.81 1.88
N PHE A 713 -2.31 -28.94 0.84
CA PHE A 713 -2.47 -30.18 0.08
C PHE A 713 -1.14 -30.67 -0.51
N ALA A 714 -0.40 -29.80 -1.20
CA ALA A 714 0.88 -30.12 -1.84
C ALA A 714 1.96 -30.55 -0.84
N VAL A 715 2.13 -29.78 0.23
CA VAL A 715 3.13 -30.03 1.28
C VAL A 715 2.81 -31.31 2.03
N GLY A 716 1.53 -31.60 2.29
CA GLY A 716 1.10 -32.86 2.90
C GLY A 716 1.48 -34.09 2.08
N ILE A 717 1.37 -34.01 0.75
CA ILE A 717 1.80 -35.07 -0.18
C ILE A 717 3.33 -35.22 -0.14
N GLY A 718 4.06 -34.11 -0.26
CA GLY A 718 5.51 -34.15 -0.35
C GLY A 718 6.17 -34.70 0.90
N LEU A 719 5.76 -34.25 2.09
CA LEU A 719 6.34 -34.68 3.35
C LEU A 719 6.00 -36.15 3.68
N SER A 720 4.78 -36.61 3.38
CA SER A 720 4.39 -38.00 3.62
C SER A 720 5.16 -38.98 2.71
N VAL A 721 5.33 -38.64 1.43
CA VAL A 721 6.09 -39.46 0.48
C VAL A 721 7.58 -39.45 0.81
N ALA A 722 8.15 -38.28 1.14
CA ALA A 722 9.54 -38.19 1.58
C ALA A 722 9.78 -39.07 2.81
N GLY A 723 8.90 -38.99 3.82
CA GLY A 723 8.96 -39.84 5.01
C GLY A 723 8.90 -41.34 4.70
N ALA A 724 8.00 -41.76 3.80
CA ALA A 724 7.90 -43.16 3.39
C ALA A 724 9.20 -43.66 2.75
N VAL A 725 9.83 -42.84 1.90
CA VAL A 725 11.12 -43.17 1.26
C VAL A 725 12.24 -43.25 2.29
N TYR A 726 12.36 -42.27 3.19
CA TYR A 726 13.38 -42.30 4.25
C TYR A 726 13.27 -43.55 5.12
N GLN A 727 12.06 -43.90 5.55
CA GLN A 727 11.80 -45.09 6.38
C GLN A 727 12.15 -46.40 5.65
N ALA A 728 11.92 -46.46 4.34
CA ALA A 728 12.24 -47.62 3.51
C ALA A 728 13.75 -47.84 3.38
N ILE A 729 14.47 -46.78 3.01
CA ILE A 729 15.90 -46.86 2.69
C ILE A 729 16.73 -47.08 3.96
N ILE A 730 16.44 -46.34 5.02
CA ILE A 730 17.16 -46.46 6.28
C ILE A 730 16.71 -47.72 7.03
N ARG A 731 15.62 -48.36 6.61
CA ARG A 731 15.05 -49.54 7.28
C ARG A 731 14.75 -49.25 8.75
N ASN A 732 14.39 -48.00 9.03
CA ASN A 732 14.02 -47.55 10.35
C ASN A 732 12.71 -46.77 10.24
N PRO A 733 11.60 -47.34 10.75
CA PRO A 733 10.28 -46.73 10.69
C PRO A 733 10.14 -45.47 11.55
N LEU A 734 11.12 -45.13 12.38
CA LEU A 734 11.16 -43.93 13.23
C LEU A 734 11.86 -42.76 12.54
N VAL A 735 12.35 -42.94 11.31
CA VAL A 735 13.05 -41.87 10.60
C VAL A 735 12.05 -40.92 9.94
N ASP A 736 12.37 -39.64 10.06
CA ASP A 736 11.70 -38.53 9.41
C ASP A 736 12.77 -37.63 8.76
N PRO A 737 12.47 -36.97 7.62
CA PRO A 737 13.37 -35.98 7.02
C PRO A 737 13.95 -34.97 8.02
N TYR A 738 13.17 -34.62 9.05
CA TYR A 738 13.57 -33.69 10.10
C TYR A 738 14.80 -34.16 10.88
N ILE A 739 14.93 -35.47 11.13
CA ILE A 739 16.03 -36.08 11.89
C ILE A 739 17.34 -36.09 11.07
N MET A 740 17.26 -35.90 9.75
CA MET A 740 18.41 -35.93 8.84
C MET A 740 19.12 -34.56 8.72
N GLY A 741 18.67 -33.54 9.48
CA GLY A 741 19.27 -32.21 9.53
C GLY A 741 18.80 -31.24 8.44
N VAL A 742 17.99 -31.70 7.48
CA VAL A 742 17.50 -30.90 6.34
C VAL A 742 16.69 -29.69 6.83
N SER A 743 15.76 -29.90 7.76
CA SER A 743 14.93 -28.82 8.31
C SER A 743 15.76 -27.80 9.10
N SER A 744 16.73 -28.24 9.92
CA SER A 744 17.62 -27.35 10.67
C SER A 744 18.50 -26.52 9.73
N GLY A 745 19.03 -27.12 8.65
CA GLY A 745 19.78 -26.41 7.63
C GLY A 745 18.94 -25.37 6.90
N ALA A 746 17.71 -25.73 6.51
CA ALA A 746 16.78 -24.82 5.85
C ALA A 746 16.42 -23.63 6.75
N GLY A 747 16.11 -23.89 8.02
CA GLY A 747 15.82 -22.81 8.97
C GLY A 747 17.01 -21.92 9.26
N THR A 748 18.23 -22.45 9.32
CA THR A 748 19.42 -21.61 9.53
C THR A 748 19.61 -20.63 8.37
N ALA A 749 19.48 -21.10 7.14
CA ALA A 749 19.61 -20.25 5.97
C ALA A 749 18.44 -19.26 5.84
N ALA A 750 17.21 -19.65 6.21
CA ALA A 750 16.08 -18.74 6.27
C ALA A 750 16.29 -17.62 7.31
N ILE A 751 16.78 -17.94 8.51
CA ILE A 751 17.13 -16.92 9.53
C ILE A 751 18.24 -16.01 9.03
N ALA A 752 19.22 -16.52 8.27
CA ALA A 752 20.27 -15.70 7.69
C ALA A 752 19.73 -14.64 6.74
N VAL A 753 18.76 -15.00 5.90
CA VAL A 753 18.08 -14.03 5.01
C VAL A 753 17.24 -13.06 5.83
N ILE A 754 16.35 -13.59 6.68
CA ILE A 754 15.36 -12.78 7.41
C ILE A 754 16.05 -11.82 8.39
N ALA A 755 16.93 -12.32 9.27
CA ALA A 755 17.45 -11.51 10.37
C ALA A 755 18.74 -10.74 10.05
N PHE A 756 19.43 -11.06 8.94
CA PHE A 756 20.75 -10.50 8.61
C PHE A 756 20.86 -10.03 7.16
N ASP A 757 19.74 -9.95 6.42
CA ASP A 757 19.68 -9.51 5.02
C ASP A 757 20.69 -10.24 4.11
N PHE A 758 20.98 -11.52 4.41
CA PHE A 758 21.98 -12.28 3.69
C PHE A 758 21.54 -12.55 2.26
N THR A 759 22.24 -11.99 1.27
CA THR A 759 21.98 -12.23 -0.15
C THR A 759 22.95 -13.23 -0.76
N PHE A 760 22.42 -14.20 -1.53
CA PHE A 760 23.24 -15.11 -2.33
C PHE A 760 23.59 -14.47 -3.67
N PHE A 761 24.87 -14.12 -3.87
CA PHE A 761 25.43 -13.65 -5.15
C PHE A 761 24.77 -12.39 -5.74
N GLY A 762 23.99 -11.63 -4.97
CA GLY A 762 23.34 -10.38 -5.40
C GLY A 762 22.28 -10.54 -6.49
N ILE A 763 21.76 -11.75 -6.71
CA ILE A 763 20.81 -12.07 -7.81
C ILE A 763 19.38 -11.64 -7.47
N PHE A 764 19.04 -11.57 -6.18
CA PHE A 764 17.73 -11.19 -5.69
C PHE A 764 17.85 -9.93 -4.83
N ALA A 765 16.83 -9.08 -4.85
CA ALA A 765 16.74 -7.94 -3.94
C ALA A 765 16.73 -8.42 -2.46
N PRO A 766 17.31 -7.65 -1.52
CA PRO A 766 17.18 -7.94 -0.09
C PRO A 766 15.69 -8.05 0.30
N ASN A 767 15.35 -8.99 1.19
CA ASN A 767 14.00 -9.23 1.71
C ASN A 767 12.92 -9.74 0.74
N ASP A 768 13.30 -10.24 -0.44
CA ASP A 768 12.38 -11.00 -1.28
C ASP A 768 12.01 -12.35 -0.63
N MET A 769 10.71 -12.68 -0.57
CA MET A 769 10.24 -13.97 -0.09
C MET A 769 10.81 -15.15 -0.90
N TYR A 770 11.05 -14.96 -2.21
CA TYR A 770 11.68 -15.98 -3.06
C TYR A 770 13.15 -16.21 -2.69
N LEU A 771 13.87 -15.18 -2.23
CA LEU A 771 15.23 -15.31 -1.71
C LEU A 771 15.24 -16.18 -0.44
N THR A 772 14.29 -15.97 0.47
CA THR A 772 14.16 -16.79 1.68
C THR A 772 13.90 -18.25 1.34
N ALA A 773 12.99 -18.52 0.40
CA ALA A 773 12.69 -19.88 -0.06
C ALA A 773 13.91 -20.55 -0.72
N PHE A 774 14.64 -19.81 -1.57
CA PHE A 774 15.86 -20.31 -2.20
C PHE A 774 16.95 -20.62 -1.17
N ALA A 775 17.19 -19.72 -0.22
CA ALA A 775 18.14 -19.91 0.87
C ALA A 775 17.76 -21.12 1.73
N ALA A 776 16.48 -21.29 2.07
CA ALA A 776 16.00 -22.46 2.80
C ALA A 776 16.27 -23.77 2.04
N ILE A 777 16.04 -23.80 0.72
CA ILE A 777 16.37 -24.97 -0.11
C ILE A 777 17.87 -25.25 -0.09
N ALA A 778 18.69 -24.21 -0.31
CA ALA A 778 20.15 -24.34 -0.31
C ALA A 778 20.67 -24.83 1.05
N GLY A 779 20.23 -24.23 2.14
CA GLY A 779 20.59 -24.60 3.50
C GLY A 779 20.20 -26.04 3.84
N GLY A 780 18.99 -26.46 3.45
CA GLY A 780 18.53 -27.83 3.65
C GLY A 780 19.35 -28.86 2.87
N LEU A 781 19.70 -28.55 1.62
CA LEU A 781 20.56 -29.42 0.80
C LEU A 781 22.00 -29.48 1.31
N ILE A 782 22.56 -28.35 1.77
CA ILE A 782 23.89 -28.31 2.40
C ILE A 782 23.92 -29.23 3.64
N ALA A 783 22.91 -29.13 4.50
CA ALA A 783 22.80 -30.00 5.67
C ALA A 783 22.66 -31.48 5.27
N PHE A 784 21.84 -31.78 4.27
CA PHE A 784 21.72 -33.15 3.75
C PHE A 784 23.06 -33.71 3.24
N PHE A 785 23.80 -32.94 2.43
CA PHE A 785 25.09 -33.39 1.90
C PHE A 785 26.14 -33.56 3.00
N ALA A 786 26.14 -32.71 4.03
CA ALA A 786 26.98 -32.88 5.21
C ALA A 786 26.65 -34.20 5.94
N THR A 787 25.36 -34.48 6.16
CA THR A 787 24.89 -35.73 6.78
C THR A 787 25.34 -36.95 5.96
N MET A 788 25.13 -36.93 4.65
CA MET A 788 25.57 -37.98 3.73
C MET A 788 27.07 -38.23 3.79
N PHE A 789 27.87 -37.15 3.75
CA PHE A 789 29.32 -37.25 3.78
C PHE A 789 29.83 -37.92 5.06
N ILE A 790 29.30 -37.52 6.22
CA ILE A 790 29.68 -38.09 7.52
C ILE A 790 29.25 -39.56 7.60
N ALA A 791 28.00 -39.86 7.23
CA ALA A 791 27.46 -41.21 7.30
C ALA A 791 28.22 -42.21 6.42
N GLU A 792 28.58 -41.80 5.19
CA GLU A 792 29.36 -42.63 4.27
C GLU A 792 30.78 -42.89 4.78
N ARG A 793 31.42 -41.88 5.38
CA ARG A 793 32.76 -42.02 6.00
C ARG A 793 32.74 -42.91 7.24
N ALA A 794 31.64 -42.93 7.98
CA ALA A 794 31.44 -43.80 9.14
C ALA A 794 31.14 -45.26 8.77
N GLY A 795 31.00 -45.60 7.48
CA GLY A 795 30.76 -46.96 6.99
C GLY A 795 29.39 -47.19 6.35
N GLY A 796 28.56 -46.15 6.19
CA GLY A 796 27.35 -46.19 5.37
C GLY A 796 26.21 -47.10 5.86
N SER A 797 26.20 -47.49 7.13
CA SER A 797 25.09 -48.25 7.73
C SER A 797 23.86 -47.37 7.98
N SER A 798 22.68 -47.97 8.09
CA SER A 798 21.44 -47.28 8.49
C SER A 798 21.57 -46.46 9.78
N VAL A 799 22.31 -47.00 10.77
CA VAL A 799 22.54 -46.33 12.06
C VAL A 799 23.41 -45.09 11.88
N ASN A 800 24.43 -45.17 11.02
CA ASN A 800 25.32 -44.05 10.74
C ASN A 800 24.59 -42.85 10.13
N TYR A 801 23.61 -43.09 9.25
CA TYR A 801 22.79 -42.03 8.67
C TYR A 801 21.98 -41.27 9.72
N VAL A 802 21.36 -41.99 10.66
CA VAL A 802 20.60 -41.37 11.75
C VAL A 802 21.53 -40.59 12.67
N LEU A 803 22.66 -41.19 13.08
CA LEU A 803 23.61 -40.52 13.98
C LEU A 803 24.24 -39.27 13.34
N ALA A 804 24.62 -39.35 12.06
CA ALA A 804 25.13 -38.20 11.32
C ALA A 804 24.08 -37.09 11.19
N GLY A 805 22.81 -37.45 10.93
CA GLY A 805 21.70 -36.50 10.86
C GLY A 805 21.49 -35.76 12.17
N VAL A 806 21.53 -36.47 13.31
CA VAL A 806 21.46 -35.85 14.64
C VAL A 806 22.63 -34.91 14.89
N VAL A 807 23.86 -35.31 14.55
CA VAL A 807 25.05 -34.46 14.73
C VAL A 807 24.95 -33.17 13.90
N VAL A 808 24.59 -33.28 12.62
CA VAL A 808 24.44 -32.12 11.73
C VAL A 808 23.27 -31.24 12.16
N GLY A 809 22.13 -31.85 12.52
CA GLY A 809 20.96 -31.14 13.00
C GLY A 809 21.26 -30.32 14.25
N LEU A 810 21.96 -30.89 15.24
CA LEU A 810 22.39 -30.17 16.44
C LEU A 810 23.36 -29.03 16.11
N ALA A 811 24.28 -29.23 15.17
CA ALA A 811 25.21 -28.18 14.74
C ALA A 811 24.49 -26.98 14.12
N PHE A 812 23.56 -27.21 13.19
CA PHE A 812 22.75 -26.15 12.61
C PHE A 812 21.85 -25.50 13.65
N SER A 813 21.20 -26.27 14.52
CA SER A 813 20.35 -25.71 15.58
C SER A 813 21.12 -24.84 16.58
N ALA A 814 22.38 -25.17 16.89
CA ALA A 814 23.24 -24.28 17.68
C ALA A 814 23.48 -22.95 16.97
N VAL A 815 23.72 -22.96 15.65
CA VAL A 815 23.84 -21.74 14.83
C VAL A 815 22.52 -20.96 14.81
N GLN A 816 21.38 -21.63 14.62
CA GLN A 816 20.06 -20.99 14.69
C GLN A 816 19.85 -20.25 16.01
N THR A 817 20.18 -20.88 17.15
CA THR A 817 20.06 -20.26 18.47
C THR A 817 20.96 -19.03 18.60
N LEU A 818 22.21 -19.09 18.13
CA LEU A 818 23.11 -17.93 18.13
C LEU A 818 22.57 -16.79 17.26
N MET A 819 22.10 -17.11 16.05
CA MET A 819 21.53 -16.13 15.12
C MET A 819 20.29 -15.47 15.70
N LEU A 820 19.38 -16.25 16.30
CA LEU A 820 18.20 -15.71 16.98
C LEU A 820 18.56 -14.81 18.15
N SER A 821 19.62 -15.14 18.91
CA SER A 821 20.07 -14.28 20.01
C SER A 821 20.62 -12.92 19.55
N MET A 822 21.05 -12.84 18.29
CA MET A 822 21.63 -11.63 17.67
C MET A 822 20.63 -10.85 16.81
N ALA A 823 19.43 -11.40 16.53
CA ALA A 823 18.51 -10.87 15.53
C ALA A 823 17.72 -9.60 15.96
N GLY A 824 17.83 -9.14 17.20
CA GLY A 824 17.22 -7.89 17.67
C GLY A 824 15.70 -7.83 17.43
N HIS A 825 15.25 -6.87 16.61
CA HIS A 825 13.83 -6.66 16.29
C HIS A 825 13.27 -7.69 15.27
N GLN A 826 14.13 -8.35 14.49
CA GLN A 826 13.75 -9.31 13.46
C GLN A 826 13.46 -10.73 14.01
N VAL A 827 13.64 -10.93 15.31
CA VAL A 827 13.43 -12.23 15.99
C VAL A 827 12.01 -12.76 15.76
N THR A 828 11.00 -11.90 15.80
CA THR A 828 9.59 -12.31 15.63
C THR A 828 9.34 -12.90 14.24
N GLY A 829 9.88 -12.28 13.18
CA GLY A 829 9.75 -12.79 11.80
C GLY A 829 10.47 -14.12 11.63
N ALA A 830 11.69 -14.24 12.18
CA ALA A 830 12.46 -15.47 12.14
C ALA A 830 11.77 -16.63 12.90
N LEU A 831 11.21 -16.36 14.09
CA LEU A 831 10.45 -17.35 14.85
C LEU A 831 9.15 -17.77 14.13
N SER A 832 8.41 -16.83 13.54
CA SER A 832 7.21 -17.12 12.77
C SER A 832 7.48 -18.06 11.60
N TRP A 833 8.59 -17.87 10.88
CA TRP A 833 9.00 -18.79 9.82
C TRP A 833 9.38 -20.18 10.38
N LEU A 834 10.13 -20.23 11.48
CA LEU A 834 10.56 -21.50 12.08
C LEU A 834 9.40 -22.36 12.60
N PHE A 835 8.32 -21.75 13.11
CA PHE A 835 7.17 -22.51 13.62
C PHE A 835 6.26 -23.06 12.51
N GLY A 836 6.41 -22.53 11.30
CA GLY A 836 5.72 -22.94 10.09
C GLY A 836 4.27 -22.46 10.00
N SER A 837 3.94 -21.83 8.88
CA SER A 837 2.62 -21.25 8.59
C SER A 837 2.33 -21.23 7.09
N PHE A 838 1.06 -21.39 6.72
CA PHE A 838 0.59 -21.17 5.34
C PHE A 838 -0.10 -19.79 5.17
N SER A 839 -0.02 -18.90 6.17
CA SER A 839 -0.70 -17.60 6.18
C SER A 839 -0.30 -16.69 5.01
N ASN A 840 0.96 -16.77 4.56
CA ASN A 840 1.53 -15.84 3.58
C ASN A 840 1.52 -16.41 2.14
N ILE A 841 0.75 -17.47 1.87
CA ILE A 841 0.69 -18.11 0.55
C ILE A 841 -0.34 -17.41 -0.34
N SER A 842 0.11 -16.87 -1.47
CA SER A 842 -0.70 -16.35 -2.57
C SER A 842 -0.57 -17.21 -3.84
N TRP A 843 -1.35 -16.89 -4.88
CA TRP A 843 -1.39 -17.63 -6.14
C TRP A 843 -0.04 -17.81 -6.82
N SER A 844 0.87 -16.83 -6.70
CA SER A 844 2.19 -16.90 -7.33
C SER A 844 3.08 -17.96 -6.68
N GLN A 845 2.98 -18.19 -5.36
CA GLN A 845 3.78 -19.21 -4.69
C GLN A 845 3.15 -20.61 -4.74
N VAL A 846 1.82 -20.71 -4.83
CA VAL A 846 1.12 -22.00 -4.89
C VAL A 846 1.69 -22.88 -5.98
N TRP A 847 1.87 -22.35 -7.19
CA TRP A 847 2.34 -23.16 -8.31
C TRP A 847 3.79 -23.63 -8.13
N VAL A 848 4.63 -22.79 -7.52
CA VAL A 848 6.03 -23.09 -7.21
C VAL A 848 6.15 -24.22 -6.19
N VAL A 849 5.19 -24.35 -5.27
CA VAL A 849 5.15 -25.46 -4.31
C VAL A 849 4.43 -26.68 -4.89
N LEU A 850 3.24 -26.49 -5.46
CA LEU A 850 2.34 -27.53 -5.92
C LEU A 850 2.95 -28.38 -7.03
N VAL A 851 3.48 -27.77 -8.08
CA VAL A 851 3.95 -28.51 -9.26
C VAL A 851 5.17 -29.39 -8.92
N PRO A 852 6.24 -28.87 -8.29
CA PRO A 852 7.38 -29.71 -7.93
C PRO A 852 7.04 -30.73 -6.85
N ALA A 853 6.25 -30.39 -5.83
CA ALA A 853 5.89 -31.34 -4.77
C ALA A 853 5.11 -32.53 -5.31
N LEU A 854 4.12 -32.29 -6.19
CA LEU A 854 3.38 -33.37 -6.85
C LEU A 854 4.29 -34.19 -7.77
N PHE A 855 5.05 -33.52 -8.65
CA PHE A 855 5.88 -34.20 -9.63
C PHE A 855 6.94 -35.10 -8.96
N LEU A 856 7.69 -34.57 -7.99
CA LEU A 856 8.72 -35.31 -7.27
C LEU A 856 8.14 -36.45 -6.44
N SER A 857 6.92 -36.30 -5.90
CA SER A 857 6.23 -37.36 -5.16
C SER A 857 5.79 -38.54 -6.05
N LEU A 858 5.63 -38.33 -7.36
CA LEU A 858 5.34 -39.40 -8.32
C LEU A 858 6.57 -40.24 -8.67
N VAL A 859 7.77 -39.73 -8.45
CA VAL A 859 9.02 -40.41 -8.80
C VAL A 859 9.19 -41.72 -8.01
N PRO A 860 9.08 -41.76 -6.66
CA PRO A 860 9.21 -43.00 -5.87
C PRO A 860 8.19 -44.10 -6.22
N LEU A 861 7.02 -43.72 -6.72
CA LEU A 861 5.99 -44.67 -7.17
C LEU A 861 6.52 -45.55 -8.32
N VAL A 862 7.36 -45.02 -9.20
CA VAL A 862 7.95 -45.82 -10.30
C VAL A 862 8.85 -46.95 -9.77
N TRP A 863 9.49 -46.75 -8.61
CA TRP A 863 10.43 -47.69 -7.99
C TRP A 863 9.92 -48.34 -6.71
N ALA A 864 8.61 -48.42 -6.50
CA ALA A 864 8.07 -48.98 -5.26
C ALA A 864 8.44 -50.46 -5.07
N LYS A 865 8.71 -51.21 -6.15
CA LYS A 865 9.16 -52.60 -6.06
C LYS A 865 10.56 -52.69 -5.48
N GLU A 866 11.44 -51.83 -5.95
CA GLU A 866 12.83 -51.72 -5.56
C GLU A 866 12.94 -51.24 -4.11
N LEU A 867 12.06 -50.34 -3.67
CA LEU A 867 11.92 -49.97 -2.25
C LEU A 867 11.57 -51.19 -1.37
N ASN A 868 10.73 -52.11 -1.84
CA ASN A 868 10.47 -53.37 -1.12
C ASN A 868 11.67 -54.32 -1.12
N LEU A 869 12.47 -54.34 -2.19
CA LEU A 869 13.68 -55.17 -2.25
C LEU A 869 14.71 -54.71 -1.21
N VAL A 870 14.88 -53.40 -1.05
CA VAL A 870 15.81 -52.84 -0.05
C VAL A 870 15.44 -53.24 1.37
N LEU A 871 14.15 -53.40 1.68
CA LEU A 871 13.69 -53.86 3.01
C LEU A 871 14.16 -55.29 3.35
N LEU A 872 14.43 -56.16 2.37
CA LEU A 872 14.91 -57.53 2.59
C LEU A 872 16.38 -57.58 3.07
N GLY A 873 17.08 -56.44 3.00
CA GLY A 873 18.50 -56.33 3.33
C GLY A 873 19.35 -56.04 2.10
N GLU A 874 20.50 -55.38 2.32
CA GLU A 874 21.38 -54.93 1.23
C GLU A 874 21.93 -56.11 0.44
N ASP A 875 22.38 -57.17 1.11
CA ASP A 875 22.97 -58.35 0.46
C ASP A 875 21.94 -59.09 -0.42
N GLN A 876 20.70 -59.22 0.06
CA GLN A 876 19.62 -59.88 -0.68
C GLN A 876 19.19 -59.06 -1.91
N ALA A 877 19.07 -57.74 -1.76
CA ALA A 877 18.75 -56.85 -2.86
C ALA A 877 19.87 -56.80 -3.92
N MET A 878 21.14 -56.87 -3.50
CA MET A 878 22.29 -57.00 -4.41
C MET A 878 22.27 -58.30 -5.20
N GLN A 879 21.93 -59.43 -4.56
CA GLN A 879 21.78 -60.73 -5.23
C GLN A 879 20.64 -60.74 -6.26
N MET A 880 19.59 -59.95 -6.04
CA MET A 880 18.48 -59.76 -6.99
C MET A 880 18.80 -58.76 -8.12
N GLY A 881 20.04 -58.29 -8.21
CA GLY A 881 20.53 -57.44 -9.30
C GLY A 881 20.31 -55.93 -9.09
N LEU A 882 19.82 -55.49 -7.93
CA LEU A 882 19.67 -54.08 -7.62
C LEU A 882 21.01 -53.49 -7.14
N ASN A 883 21.43 -52.36 -7.72
CA ASN A 883 22.57 -51.61 -7.18
C ASN A 883 22.12 -50.76 -5.97
N VAL A 884 22.08 -51.41 -4.80
CA VAL A 884 21.50 -50.86 -3.56
C VAL A 884 22.12 -49.52 -3.17
N ARG A 885 23.45 -49.38 -3.19
CA ARG A 885 24.12 -48.13 -2.80
C ARG A 885 23.70 -46.94 -3.67
N ARG A 886 23.64 -47.13 -4.99
CA ARG A 886 23.25 -46.07 -5.93
C ARG A 886 21.76 -45.72 -5.78
N PHE A 887 20.93 -46.74 -5.66
CA PHE A 887 19.49 -46.58 -5.48
C PHE A 887 19.16 -45.82 -4.19
N ASN A 888 19.75 -46.24 -3.06
CA ASN A 888 19.56 -45.60 -1.76
C ASN A 888 19.99 -44.14 -1.80
N ARG A 889 21.16 -43.83 -2.36
CA ARG A 889 21.64 -42.44 -2.48
C ARG A 889 20.70 -41.58 -3.31
N PHE A 890 20.25 -42.07 -4.46
CA PHE A 890 19.31 -41.34 -5.32
C PHE A 890 17.98 -41.06 -4.62
N MET A 891 17.40 -42.06 -3.95
CA MET A 891 16.14 -41.92 -3.23
C MET A 891 16.25 -40.95 -2.06
N LEU A 892 17.37 -40.96 -1.33
CA LEU A 892 17.62 -40.00 -0.25
C LEU A 892 17.81 -38.57 -0.76
N ILE A 893 18.51 -38.37 -1.89
CA ILE A 893 18.61 -37.05 -2.54
C ILE A 893 17.22 -36.55 -2.94
N LEU A 894 16.44 -37.39 -3.63
CA LEU A 894 15.10 -37.06 -4.08
C LEU A 894 14.17 -36.68 -2.92
N ALA A 895 14.15 -37.48 -1.85
CA ALA A 895 13.36 -37.19 -0.65
C ALA A 895 13.80 -35.90 0.03
N SER A 896 15.10 -35.59 0.05
CA SER A 896 15.64 -34.35 0.61
C SER A 896 15.25 -33.11 -0.18
N VAL A 897 15.35 -33.17 -1.51
CA VAL A 897 14.92 -32.08 -2.40
C VAL A 897 13.43 -31.82 -2.24
N LEU A 898 12.63 -32.90 -2.19
CA LEU A 898 11.20 -32.80 -1.95
C LEU A 898 10.88 -32.14 -0.60
N THR A 899 11.53 -32.55 0.49
CA THR A 899 11.37 -31.93 1.80
C THR A 899 11.79 -30.46 1.79
N ALA A 900 12.92 -30.13 1.17
CA ALA A 900 13.43 -28.76 1.11
C ALA A 900 12.45 -27.82 0.40
N ILE A 901 11.88 -28.25 -0.74
CA ILE A 901 10.87 -27.46 -1.47
C ILE A 901 9.58 -27.29 -0.64
N CYS A 902 9.13 -28.35 0.03
CA CYS A 902 7.93 -28.29 0.87
C CYS A 902 8.06 -27.34 2.06
N VAL A 903 9.26 -27.24 2.63
CA VAL A 903 9.55 -26.39 3.81
C VAL A 903 9.91 -24.95 3.41
N ALA A 904 10.37 -24.71 2.18
CA ALA A 904 10.93 -23.42 1.75
C ALA A 904 9.98 -22.22 1.96
N PHE A 905 8.69 -22.39 1.64
CA PHE A 905 7.70 -21.31 1.70
C PHE A 905 6.83 -21.35 2.96
N VAL A 906 6.80 -22.48 3.64
CA VAL A 906 5.83 -22.75 4.72
C VAL A 906 6.54 -22.89 6.06
N GLY A 907 7.87 -22.90 6.07
CA GLY A 907 8.64 -23.13 7.27
C GLY A 907 8.66 -24.59 7.70
N ILE A 908 9.15 -24.82 8.91
CA ILE A 908 9.51 -26.15 9.37
C ILE A 908 8.26 -26.89 9.90
N ILE A 909 7.92 -28.02 9.27
CA ILE A 909 6.80 -28.88 9.68
C ILE A 909 7.30 -30.30 9.98
N GLY A 910 6.93 -30.83 11.15
CA GLY A 910 7.32 -32.15 11.63
C GLY A 910 6.19 -33.17 11.63
N PHE A 911 6.53 -34.42 11.96
CA PHE A 911 5.62 -35.56 12.22
C PHE A 911 4.75 -36.07 11.06
N VAL A 912 4.53 -35.30 9.99
CA VAL A 912 3.75 -35.76 8.82
C VAL A 912 4.46 -36.92 8.11
N GLY A 913 5.76 -36.79 7.86
CA GLY A 913 6.59 -37.83 7.24
C GLY A 913 6.77 -39.07 8.13
N LEU A 914 6.65 -38.91 9.44
CA LEU A 914 6.74 -40.00 10.39
C LEU A 914 5.41 -40.77 10.52
N VAL A 915 4.32 -40.07 10.82
CA VAL A 915 3.03 -40.65 11.24
C VAL A 915 2.29 -41.29 10.07
N ILE A 916 2.23 -40.60 8.92
CA ILE A 916 1.38 -41.04 7.80
C ILE A 916 1.86 -42.35 7.17
N PRO A 917 3.13 -42.51 6.77
CA PRO A 917 3.60 -43.77 6.18
C PRO A 917 3.50 -44.94 7.17
N HIS A 918 3.65 -44.66 8.47
CA HIS A 918 3.46 -45.66 9.50
C HIS A 918 1.99 -46.11 9.60
N LEU A 919 1.05 -45.16 9.63
CA LEU A 919 -0.38 -45.44 9.61
C LEU A 919 -0.79 -46.24 8.36
N CYS A 920 -0.29 -45.86 7.19
CA CYS A 920 -0.51 -46.61 5.94
C CYS A 920 -0.02 -48.05 6.05
N ARG A 921 1.16 -48.28 6.65
CA ARG A 921 1.70 -49.63 6.88
C ARG A 921 0.86 -50.46 7.84
N MET A 922 0.27 -49.83 8.86
CA MET A 922 -0.65 -50.53 9.78
C MET A 922 -1.93 -51.00 9.08
N ILE A 923 -2.44 -50.24 8.12
CA ILE A 923 -3.69 -50.54 7.41
C ILE A 923 -3.47 -51.52 6.25
N LEU A 924 -2.40 -51.32 5.47
CA LEU A 924 -2.17 -51.96 4.17
C LEU A 924 -1.02 -52.98 4.17
N GLY A 925 -0.19 -53.01 5.20
CA GLY A 925 1.04 -53.81 5.27
C GLY A 925 2.28 -53.05 4.78
N GLY A 926 3.43 -53.74 4.74
CA GLY A 926 4.74 -53.14 4.40
C GLY A 926 5.04 -52.94 2.91
N ASP A 927 4.09 -53.23 2.01
CA ASP A 927 4.32 -53.11 0.56
C ASP A 927 4.23 -51.65 0.09
N HIS A 928 5.34 -51.07 -0.37
CA HIS A 928 5.42 -49.70 -0.85
C HIS A 928 4.53 -49.40 -2.05
N ARG A 929 4.13 -50.40 -2.83
CA ARG A 929 3.15 -50.22 -3.90
C ARG A 929 1.78 -49.79 -3.38
N LEU A 930 1.47 -50.15 -2.13
CA LEU A 930 0.24 -49.79 -1.44
C LEU A 930 0.45 -48.58 -0.52
N VAL A 931 1.59 -48.53 0.18
CA VAL A 931 1.89 -47.48 1.16
C VAL A 931 2.08 -46.11 0.50
N LEU A 932 2.80 -46.02 -0.64
CA LEU A 932 3.06 -44.72 -1.27
C LEU A 932 1.77 -44.03 -1.77
N PRO A 933 0.88 -44.68 -2.55
CA PRO A 933 -0.37 -44.04 -2.96
C PRO A 933 -1.27 -43.67 -1.77
N ALA A 934 -1.32 -44.52 -0.73
CA ALA A 934 -2.09 -44.22 0.46
C ALA A 934 -1.51 -43.03 1.26
N SER A 935 -0.18 -42.90 1.27
CA SER A 935 0.52 -41.81 1.97
C SER A 935 0.25 -40.45 1.32
N ILE A 936 0.11 -40.40 -0.01
CA ILE A 936 -0.27 -39.20 -0.75
C ILE A 936 -1.60 -38.66 -0.21
N VAL A 937 -2.64 -39.49 -0.23
CA VAL A 937 -4.01 -39.07 0.13
C VAL A 937 -4.16 -38.77 1.62
N LEU A 938 -3.61 -39.63 2.49
CA LEU A 938 -3.69 -39.41 3.93
C LEU A 938 -2.78 -38.26 4.39
N GLY A 939 -1.66 -38.03 3.71
CA GLY A 939 -0.75 -36.92 3.96
C GLY A 939 -1.37 -35.57 3.63
N SER A 940 -1.99 -35.45 2.45
CA SER A 940 -2.74 -34.25 2.10
C SER A 940 -3.88 -33.97 3.08
N ALA A 941 -4.62 -35.01 3.49
CA ALA A 941 -5.74 -34.87 4.42
C ALA A 941 -5.27 -34.36 5.80
N LEU A 942 -4.20 -34.96 6.36
CA LEU A 942 -3.67 -34.53 7.66
C LEU A 942 -3.15 -33.10 7.61
N MET A 943 -2.44 -32.71 6.55
CA MET A 943 -1.86 -31.36 6.46
C MET A 943 -2.94 -30.29 6.30
N MET A 944 -3.92 -30.51 5.40
CA MET A 944 -5.06 -29.59 5.27
C MET A 944 -5.85 -29.50 6.58
N LEU A 945 -6.01 -30.60 7.32
CA LEU A 945 -6.67 -30.58 8.62
C LEU A 945 -5.86 -29.79 9.66
N ALA A 946 -4.54 -29.93 9.66
CA ALA A 946 -3.67 -29.20 10.58
C ALA A 946 -3.70 -27.69 10.31
N ASP A 947 -3.62 -27.27 9.04
CA ASP A 947 -3.79 -25.87 8.64
C ASP A 947 -5.20 -25.35 8.94
N PHE A 948 -6.23 -26.16 8.70
CA PHE A 948 -7.60 -25.81 9.05
C PHE A 948 -7.77 -25.55 10.56
N ALA A 949 -7.23 -26.43 11.39
CA ALA A 949 -7.24 -26.27 12.85
C ALA A 949 -6.45 -25.03 13.27
N SER A 950 -5.36 -24.71 12.58
CA SER A 950 -4.47 -23.59 12.89
C SER A 950 -5.17 -22.23 12.88
N ARG A 951 -6.13 -22.05 11.97
CA ARG A 951 -6.90 -20.81 11.85
C ARG A 951 -8.29 -20.84 12.52
N THR A 952 -8.75 -21.99 13.00
CA THR A 952 -10.11 -22.14 13.58
C THR A 952 -10.11 -22.39 15.09
N MET A 953 -9.02 -22.91 15.67
CA MET A 953 -8.98 -23.25 17.10
C MET A 953 -8.96 -22.03 18.02
N MET A 954 -8.40 -20.90 17.58
CA MET A 954 -8.37 -19.65 18.34
C MET A 954 -8.83 -18.51 17.43
N THR A 955 -9.88 -17.82 17.85
CA THR A 955 -10.39 -16.64 17.15
C THR A 955 -9.42 -15.47 17.32
N GLY A 956 -8.98 -14.86 16.21
CA GLY A 956 -8.11 -13.69 16.21
C GLY A 956 -6.60 -13.96 16.30
N ILE A 957 -6.16 -15.21 16.45
CA ILE A 957 -4.74 -15.60 16.47
C ILE A 957 -4.55 -16.86 15.63
N GLU A 958 -3.71 -16.79 14.60
CA GLU A 958 -3.33 -17.99 13.86
C GLU A 958 -2.25 -18.78 14.61
N LEU A 959 -2.54 -20.03 14.91
CA LEU A 959 -1.59 -20.93 15.54
C LEU A 959 -0.60 -21.48 14.51
N PRO A 960 0.67 -21.72 14.87
CA PRO A 960 1.62 -22.35 13.96
C PRO A 960 1.23 -23.79 13.65
N VAL A 961 1.26 -24.15 12.36
CA VAL A 961 0.83 -25.48 11.91
C VAL A 961 1.80 -26.56 12.39
N GLY A 962 3.10 -26.24 12.48
CA GLY A 962 4.12 -27.13 13.04
C GLY A 962 3.81 -27.55 14.49
N ALA A 963 3.28 -26.64 15.30
CA ALA A 963 2.86 -26.95 16.67
C ALA A 963 1.68 -27.95 16.69
N ILE A 964 0.68 -27.75 15.83
CA ILE A 964 -0.52 -28.62 15.75
C ILE A 964 -0.13 -30.02 15.31
N THR A 965 0.66 -30.15 14.25
CA THR A 965 1.15 -31.46 13.78
C THR A 965 1.95 -32.19 14.85
N THR A 966 2.70 -31.47 15.68
CA THR A 966 3.47 -32.04 16.80
C THR A 966 2.57 -32.51 17.95
N VAL A 967 1.54 -31.73 18.32
CA VAL A 967 0.54 -32.11 19.33
C VAL A 967 -0.19 -33.39 18.94
N ILE A 968 -0.46 -33.59 17.65
CA ILE A 968 -1.06 -34.83 17.12
C ILE A 968 -0.01 -35.96 17.05
N GLY A 969 1.18 -35.65 16.55
CA GLY A 969 2.21 -36.63 16.24
C GLY A 969 2.84 -37.29 17.48
N VAL A 970 3.12 -36.52 18.53
CA VAL A 970 3.81 -37.01 19.74
C VAL A 970 3.00 -38.11 20.46
N PRO A 971 1.70 -37.92 20.78
CA PRO A 971 0.91 -38.97 21.43
C PRO A 971 0.74 -40.22 20.56
N VAL A 972 0.51 -40.04 19.25
CA VAL A 972 0.40 -41.16 18.30
C VAL A 972 1.70 -41.95 18.29
N PHE A 973 2.83 -41.27 18.21
CA PHE A 973 4.14 -41.90 18.23
C PHE A 973 4.44 -42.63 19.55
N ALA A 974 4.20 -41.97 20.69
CA ALA A 974 4.40 -42.56 22.01
C ALA A 974 3.53 -43.81 22.20
N TYR A 975 2.26 -43.75 21.78
CA TYR A 975 1.36 -44.89 21.81
C TYR A 975 1.87 -46.07 20.98
N LEU A 976 2.35 -45.80 19.77
CA LEU A 976 2.91 -46.82 18.89
C LEU A 976 4.15 -47.47 19.51
N LEU A 977 5.03 -46.68 20.11
CA LEU A 977 6.23 -47.16 20.79
C LEU A 977 5.87 -48.06 21.98
N VAL A 978 4.91 -47.65 22.83
CA VAL A 978 4.49 -48.44 23.99
C VAL A 978 3.80 -49.74 23.58
N ARG A 979 2.89 -49.70 22.60
CA ARG A 979 2.09 -50.86 22.21
C ARG A 979 2.91 -51.87 21.39
N ARG A 980 3.92 -51.42 20.63
CA ARG A 980 4.67 -52.26 19.70
C ARG A 980 6.18 -52.33 19.92
N GLY A 981 6.73 -51.69 20.94
CA GLY A 981 8.12 -51.89 21.37
C GLY A 981 8.46 -53.37 21.67
N LYS A 982 7.45 -54.23 21.88
CA LYS A 982 7.59 -55.70 21.99
C LYS A 982 7.75 -56.45 20.65
N MET A 983 7.63 -55.78 19.50
CA MET A 983 7.75 -56.35 18.14
C MET A 983 8.87 -55.68 17.31
N TYR A 984 9.73 -54.88 17.93
CA TYR A 984 10.75 -54.08 17.24
C TYR A 984 12.16 -54.72 17.23
N ASP A 985 12.23 -56.04 17.32
CA ASP A 985 13.42 -56.80 16.93
C ASP A 985 13.14 -57.48 15.58
N GLY A 986 13.73 -56.91 14.51
CA GLY A 986 13.95 -57.59 13.22
C GLY A 986 12.72 -57.86 12.37
#